data_AF-A0A7D8YJD8-F1
#
_entry.id   AF-A0A7D8YJD8-F1
#
_cell.length_a   1.000
_cell.length_b   1.000
_cell.length_c   1.000
_cell.angle_alpha   90.00
_cell.angle_beta   90.00
_cell.angle_gamma   90.00
#
_symmetry.space_group_name_H-M   'P 1'
#
loop_
_entity.id
_entity.type
_entity.pdbx_description
1 polymer ?
#
loop_
_entity_poly.entity_id
_entity_poly.type
_entity_poly.pdbx_seq_one_letter_code
_entity_poly.pdbx_strand_id
1 'polypeptide(L)'
;MSKSITRREPACDKARSAAVCRSVPRKLPPRFGLLASIFVLLFAPSLAREVTAQDAVANEPAASVPSKPSEELAAILRPLIAAHAGDVGVAIKHLGTGASFSHRADEPMPTASLIKLPVLVAAYQQIAIGELSRDQMIELRAEDKVPGSGILTANFSPGLRMPFRDALRLMIAYSDNTATNLVLDTIGLERTSAAMERMGYVNTRLNSKVYRRDTSIDPQRSERFGLGSTTAAETLDLLEQIDRGLIVDREVSNEILEHLYACDDRDKLARLLPPGVRIAHKSGYVSKARCDAGLIDGPVGRIAIVVLTENNGDTRFSQQNEASLLIAELAAQTHRSFYPQAWGSDSPAEDKGLGIGSVGPSVESLQRTLNQRLTPSPELAVDGDFGPATEAALMDFQRSVELPATGKLDKATAERLGADVATPPLAAVAGTAASPTEADSERPEADTKEREVEDDGPPAVSCRAWAIGDAATGEVLFGDDFDRPLDNASTTKMMTAYLVAQIVRKDPAALDEMLTFSERADRTIGSTAAVEAGEQVLVRDLLYGLLLPSGNDASVALAEHFGERVEIGDQAKSGEAEEAPEPVETGDIPADGQQGGENVEQRKAGEQVGEAALDPVLANASAAYDRFILGMNHAAQTLGMTNSRFRNPHGLTAPGHMVSAGDLVKLAHHVLDDPVLAPVFATRRHRGKIVRPDGTHREAIWTNTNRLLRIEGYDGLKTGTTNAAGACLVASGTRNVGGGGNGAGGNGEGEQRRLIVVVLGSSGSDARYADARNLFRWGWRQLENPPADETE
;
A
#
# COMPACT_ATOMS: atom_id res chain seq x y z
N MET A 1 9.32 -64.40 17.23
CA MET A 1 10.13 -65.44 16.56
C MET A 1 9.98 -65.26 15.05
N SER A 2 10.68 -64.29 14.47
CA SER A 2 12.04 -64.41 13.88
C SER A 2 12.01 -65.08 12.49
N LYS A 3 11.98 -64.25 11.43
CA LYS A 3 12.63 -64.51 10.15
C LYS A 3 13.09 -63.18 9.53
N SER A 4 14.36 -62.87 9.78
CA SER A 4 15.15 -61.82 9.15
C SER A 4 15.71 -62.29 7.81
N ILE A 5 15.63 -61.46 6.77
CA ILE A 5 16.57 -61.50 5.64
C ILE A 5 17.00 -60.05 5.37
N THR A 6 18.21 -59.74 5.80
CA THR A 6 18.92 -58.47 5.59
C THR A 6 19.68 -58.51 4.26
N ARG A 7 19.76 -57.35 3.61
CA ARG A 7 20.54 -57.07 2.39
C ARG A 7 21.62 -56.03 2.72
N ARG A 8 22.79 -56.17 2.07
CA ARG A 8 23.99 -55.30 2.02
C ARG A 8 24.94 -55.46 3.23
N GLU A 9 26.27 -55.54 3.09
CA GLU A 9 27.25 -55.07 2.08
C GLU A 9 28.38 -56.13 1.86
N PRO A 10 29.45 -55.82 1.10
CA PRO A 10 30.69 -55.62 1.86
C PRO A 10 31.64 -54.50 1.37
N ALA A 11 32.50 -54.16 2.32
CA ALA A 11 33.54 -53.16 2.39
C ALA A 11 34.75 -53.32 1.43
N CYS A 12 35.38 -52.17 1.17
CA CYS A 12 36.81 -51.83 1.39
C CYS A 12 37.85 -52.97 1.28
N ASP A 13 38.88 -52.82 0.42
CA ASP A 13 40.21 -52.52 0.95
C ASP A 13 41.23 -52.01 -0.10
N LYS A 14 42.16 -51.19 0.41
CA LYS A 14 43.32 -50.58 -0.27
C LYS A 14 44.51 -51.55 -0.28
N ALA A 15 45.37 -51.48 -1.31
CA ALA A 15 46.81 -51.15 -1.18
C ALA A 15 47.66 -51.42 -2.45
N ARG A 16 48.27 -50.32 -2.94
CA ARG A 16 49.67 -50.08 -3.37
C ARG A 16 50.50 -51.16 -4.10
N SER A 17 51.07 -50.76 -5.24
CA SER A 17 52.54 -50.70 -5.46
C SER A 17 52.89 -49.73 -6.60
N ALA A 18 54.14 -49.22 -6.58
CA ALA A 18 54.60 -47.99 -7.21
C ALA A 18 55.61 -48.18 -8.36
N ALA A 19 55.79 -47.07 -9.12
CA ALA A 19 56.99 -46.58 -9.80
C ALA A 19 57.30 -47.06 -11.25
N VAL A 20 57.46 -46.12 -12.22
CA VAL A 20 58.72 -45.42 -12.59
C VAL A 20 58.57 -44.53 -13.86
N CYS A 21 59.00 -43.26 -13.72
CA CYS A 21 59.64 -42.27 -14.62
C CYS A 21 59.27 -42.00 -16.10
N ARG A 22 59.07 -40.69 -16.42
CA ARG A 22 59.93 -39.73 -17.20
C ARG A 22 59.16 -38.39 -17.35
N SER A 23 59.46 -37.24 -16.71
CA SER A 23 60.54 -36.20 -16.82
C SER A 23 60.56 -35.30 -18.09
N VAL A 24 59.92 -34.11 -18.05
CA VAL A 24 60.43 -32.68 -18.07
C VAL A 24 61.50 -32.27 -19.17
N PRO A 25 61.72 -30.98 -19.65
CA PRO A 25 61.35 -29.61 -19.16
C PRO A 25 60.96 -28.47 -20.16
N ARG A 26 60.60 -27.33 -19.52
CA ARG A 26 60.56 -25.88 -19.91
C ARG A 26 61.87 -25.27 -20.47
N LYS A 27 61.77 -24.12 -21.18
CA LYS A 27 62.76 -22.99 -21.19
C LYS A 27 62.12 -21.61 -21.51
N LEU A 28 62.41 -20.60 -20.68
CA LEU A 28 62.60 -19.15 -20.97
C LEU A 28 64.10 -18.91 -21.39
N PRO A 29 64.70 -17.71 -21.71
CA PRO A 29 64.41 -16.26 -21.42
C PRO A 29 64.82 -15.32 -22.63
N PRO A 30 65.33 -14.03 -22.56
CA PRO A 30 65.50 -13.02 -21.48
C PRO A 30 65.13 -11.53 -21.80
N ARG A 31 65.42 -10.65 -20.81
CA ARG A 31 65.20 -9.18 -20.66
C ARG A 31 66.34 -8.27 -21.21
N PHE A 32 66.01 -7.02 -21.55
CA PHE A 32 66.79 -5.76 -21.46
C PHE A 32 65.73 -4.61 -21.52
N GLY A 33 65.81 -3.40 -20.95
CA GLY A 33 66.79 -2.61 -20.21
C GLY A 33 66.20 -1.18 -20.12
N LEU A 34 66.43 -0.50 -18.99
CA LEU A 34 65.97 0.84 -18.60
C LEU A 34 66.48 1.97 -19.54
N LEU A 35 65.70 3.04 -19.76
CA LEU A 35 66.20 4.44 -19.85
C LEU A 35 65.06 5.47 -19.89
N ALA A 36 65.18 6.46 -19.00
CA ALA A 36 64.40 7.69 -18.96
C ALA A 36 64.91 8.72 -19.98
N SER A 37 64.05 9.60 -20.51
CA SER A 37 64.37 11.01 -20.76
C SER A 37 63.13 11.85 -21.12
N ILE A 38 63.13 13.02 -20.52
CA ILE A 38 62.26 14.19 -20.67
C ILE A 38 62.44 14.80 -22.07
N PHE A 39 61.36 15.25 -22.73
CA PHE A 39 61.38 16.49 -23.51
C PHE A 39 59.99 17.12 -23.60
N VAL A 40 59.99 18.44 -23.52
CA VAL A 40 58.89 19.38 -23.30
C VAL A 40 58.92 20.38 -24.48
N LEU A 41 57.75 20.92 -24.85
CA LEU A 41 57.45 22.17 -25.60
C LEU A 41 57.27 22.18 -27.16
N LEU A 42 56.02 22.56 -27.54
CA LEU A 42 55.55 23.65 -28.43
C LEU A 42 55.29 23.48 -29.95
N PHE A 43 54.02 23.78 -30.30
CA PHE A 43 53.44 24.56 -31.44
C PHE A 43 53.58 24.14 -32.92
N ALA A 44 52.45 23.64 -33.48
CA ALA A 44 51.61 24.18 -34.59
C ALA A 44 52.20 24.45 -36.01
N PRO A 45 51.39 24.65 -37.10
CA PRO A 45 49.98 24.32 -37.39
C PRO A 45 49.73 23.68 -38.80
N SER A 46 48.45 23.33 -39.05
CA SER A 46 47.69 23.38 -40.33
C SER A 46 48.12 22.53 -41.54
N LEU A 47 47.21 21.70 -42.02
CA LEU A 47 46.77 21.72 -43.43
C LEU A 47 45.38 21.07 -43.54
N ALA A 48 44.43 21.93 -43.91
CA ALA A 48 43.05 21.61 -44.22
C ALA A 48 42.95 20.72 -45.47
N ARG A 49 41.94 19.84 -45.50
CA ARG A 49 41.50 19.17 -46.71
C ARG A 49 40.01 19.45 -46.90
N GLU A 50 39.70 20.15 -47.98
CA GLU A 50 38.36 20.51 -48.44
C GLU A 50 37.51 19.26 -48.68
N VAL A 51 36.28 19.28 -48.17
CA VAL A 51 35.19 18.43 -48.66
C VAL A 51 34.15 19.35 -49.25
N THR A 52 33.87 19.13 -50.52
CA THR A 52 32.95 19.88 -51.38
C THR A 52 31.51 19.76 -50.93
N ALA A 53 30.81 20.90 -50.94
CA ALA A 53 29.39 21.02 -50.68
C ALA A 53 28.56 20.44 -51.84
N GLN A 54 27.83 19.35 -51.58
CA GLN A 54 26.61 18.96 -52.30
C GLN A 54 25.91 17.85 -51.52
N ASP A 55 25.15 18.26 -50.51
CA ASP A 55 23.88 17.67 -50.03
C ASP A 55 23.45 18.45 -48.78
N ALA A 56 23.11 19.74 -49.00
CA ALA A 56 22.50 20.59 -47.99
C ALA A 56 20.98 20.52 -48.17
N VAL A 57 20.36 19.48 -47.60
CA VAL A 57 18.95 19.58 -47.18
C VAL A 57 18.97 20.39 -45.89
N ALA A 58 18.23 21.50 -45.90
CA ALA A 58 18.15 22.47 -44.82
C ALA A 58 17.88 21.81 -43.46
N ASN A 59 18.86 21.84 -42.57
CA ASN A 59 18.64 21.74 -41.14
C ASN A 59 18.75 23.16 -40.58
N GLU A 60 17.62 23.68 -40.10
CA GLU A 60 17.58 24.92 -39.33
C GLU A 60 18.55 24.83 -38.14
N PRO A 61 19.19 25.95 -37.73
CA PRO A 61 20.07 25.95 -36.59
C PRO A 61 19.27 25.58 -35.34
N ALA A 62 19.69 24.51 -34.66
CA ALA A 62 19.18 24.13 -33.35
C ALA A 62 19.18 25.36 -32.44
N ALA A 63 17.97 25.79 -32.06
CA ALA A 63 17.76 26.91 -31.16
C ALA A 63 18.60 26.70 -29.89
N SER A 64 19.30 27.75 -29.47
CA SER A 64 20.10 27.80 -28.26
C SER A 64 19.31 27.28 -27.06
N VAL A 65 19.81 26.22 -26.44
CA VAL A 65 19.18 25.52 -25.30
C VAL A 65 19.22 26.40 -24.05
N PRO A 66 18.08 26.73 -23.42
CA PRO A 66 18.08 27.46 -22.16
C PRO A 66 18.50 26.52 -21.01
N SER A 67 19.54 26.92 -20.28
CA SER A 67 20.17 26.21 -19.16
C SER A 67 19.51 26.47 -17.80
N LYS A 68 18.22 26.82 -17.79
CA LYS A 68 17.41 27.07 -16.59
C LYS A 68 16.15 26.20 -16.67
N PRO A 69 15.47 25.88 -15.55
CA PRO A 69 14.11 25.37 -15.65
C PRO A 69 13.33 26.33 -16.57
N SER A 70 12.44 25.83 -17.42
CA SER A 70 11.40 26.74 -17.90
C SER A 70 10.75 27.27 -16.63
N GLU A 71 10.67 28.60 -16.46
CA GLU A 71 9.99 29.20 -15.30
C GLU A 71 8.58 28.61 -15.10
N GLU A 72 8.01 28.07 -16.17
CA GLU A 72 6.82 27.23 -16.22
C GLU A 72 6.88 26.02 -15.27
N LEU A 73 7.92 25.18 -15.32
CA LEU A 73 8.03 24.03 -14.40
C LEU A 73 8.18 24.51 -12.94
N ALA A 74 8.95 25.57 -12.71
CA ALA A 74 9.10 26.13 -11.38
C ALA A 74 7.78 26.70 -10.82
N ALA A 75 6.96 27.33 -11.67
CA ALA A 75 5.66 27.87 -11.31
C ALA A 75 4.65 26.78 -10.92
N ILE A 76 4.78 25.57 -11.49
CA ILE A 76 3.93 24.42 -11.15
C ILE A 76 4.38 23.76 -9.83
N LEU A 77 5.69 23.56 -9.64
CA LEU A 77 6.19 22.76 -8.52
C LEU A 77 6.29 23.55 -7.20
N ARG A 78 6.63 24.85 -7.23
CA ARG A 78 6.82 25.65 -6.01
C ARG A 78 5.55 25.71 -5.13
N PRO A 79 4.33 25.91 -5.66
CA PRO A 79 3.12 25.91 -4.83
C PRO A 79 2.88 24.57 -4.13
N LEU A 80 3.09 23.45 -4.83
CA LEU A 80 2.94 22.11 -4.25
C LEU A 80 3.91 21.88 -3.09
N ILE A 81 5.16 22.30 -3.26
CA ILE A 81 6.19 22.22 -2.22
C ILE A 81 5.82 23.10 -1.03
N ALA A 82 5.36 24.34 -1.28
CA ALA A 82 5.01 25.29 -0.23
C ALA A 82 3.76 24.88 0.58
N ALA A 83 2.86 24.12 -0.02
CA ALA A 83 1.65 23.62 0.64
C ALA A 83 1.92 22.46 1.61
N HIS A 84 3.08 21.81 1.51
CA HIS A 84 3.40 20.64 2.31
C HIS A 84 3.78 21.00 3.75
N ALA A 85 3.16 20.33 4.72
CA ALA A 85 3.47 20.49 6.14
C ALA A 85 4.72 19.67 6.52
N GLY A 86 5.89 20.18 6.15
CA GLY A 86 7.20 19.60 6.43
C GLY A 86 8.30 20.25 5.61
N ASP A 87 9.54 19.84 5.85
CA ASP A 87 10.69 20.26 5.03
C ASP A 87 10.75 19.40 3.76
N VAL A 88 11.06 20.03 2.62
CA VAL A 88 11.12 19.36 1.32
C VAL A 88 12.42 19.75 0.62
N GLY A 89 13.18 18.77 0.15
CA GLY A 89 14.32 18.92 -0.75
C GLY A 89 14.00 18.28 -2.10
N VAL A 90 14.14 19.03 -3.19
CA VAL A 90 13.85 18.57 -4.55
C VAL A 90 15.01 18.87 -5.48
N ALA A 91 15.39 17.89 -6.30
CA ALA A 91 16.26 18.09 -7.45
C ALA A 91 15.70 17.30 -8.65
N ILE A 92 15.56 17.97 -9.79
CA ILE A 92 15.01 17.42 -11.02
C ILE A 92 15.91 17.83 -12.19
N LYS A 93 16.15 16.91 -13.12
CA LYS A 93 16.87 17.19 -14.37
C LYS A 93 16.38 16.29 -15.50
N HIS A 94 16.00 16.90 -16.62
CA HIS A 94 15.81 16.18 -17.87
C HIS A 94 17.18 15.95 -18.52
N LEU A 95 17.63 14.70 -18.57
CA LEU A 95 19.02 14.36 -18.91
C LEU A 95 19.38 14.60 -20.38
N GLY A 96 18.38 14.60 -21.28
CA GLY A 96 18.59 14.88 -22.71
C GLY A 96 18.72 16.37 -23.05
N THR A 97 18.09 17.25 -22.27
CA THR A 97 18.02 18.71 -22.58
C THR A 97 18.79 19.55 -21.56
N GLY A 98 19.07 19.02 -20.37
CA GLY A 98 19.69 19.74 -19.27
C GLY A 98 18.73 20.64 -18.47
N ALA A 99 17.45 20.75 -18.87
CA ALA A 99 16.46 21.50 -18.10
C ALA A 99 16.31 20.92 -16.69
N SER A 100 16.37 21.78 -15.67
CA SER A 100 16.48 21.34 -14.28
C SER A 100 15.70 22.21 -13.31
N PHE A 101 15.19 21.63 -12.21
CA PHE A 101 14.57 22.36 -11.10
C PHE A 101 15.20 21.92 -9.78
N SER A 102 15.36 22.85 -8.85
CA SER A 102 15.90 22.57 -7.52
C SER A 102 15.21 23.40 -6.44
N HIS A 103 14.95 22.80 -5.29
CA HIS A 103 14.45 23.46 -4.09
C HIS A 103 15.14 22.85 -2.87
N ARG A 104 15.86 23.65 -2.08
CA ARG A 104 16.64 23.18 -0.91
C ARG A 104 17.50 21.94 -1.22
N ALA A 105 18.06 21.89 -2.43
CA ALA A 105 18.63 20.67 -2.98
C ALA A 105 19.93 20.25 -2.30
N ASP A 106 20.65 21.19 -1.68
CA ASP A 106 21.92 20.96 -0.98
C ASP A 106 21.75 20.68 0.51
N GLU A 107 20.50 20.65 1.01
CA GLU A 107 20.24 20.41 2.43
C GLU A 107 20.23 18.91 2.75
N PRO A 108 21.02 18.43 3.72
CA PRO A 108 21.02 17.02 4.08
C PRO A 108 19.74 16.63 4.82
N MET A 109 19.08 15.57 4.35
CA MET A 109 17.84 15.03 4.93
C MET A 109 17.94 13.53 5.20
N PRO A 110 17.13 12.97 6.13
CA PRO A 110 17.02 11.54 6.36
C PRO A 110 16.62 10.79 5.09
N THR A 111 17.33 9.69 4.81
CA THR A 111 17.11 8.88 3.59
C THR A 111 16.19 7.70 3.81
N ALA A 112 15.96 7.27 5.05
CA ALA A 112 15.32 5.98 5.31
C ALA A 112 15.94 4.88 4.40
N SER A 113 15.13 4.12 3.64
CA SER A 113 15.63 3.10 2.72
C SER A 113 16.21 3.61 1.39
N LEU A 114 16.15 4.92 1.08
CA LEU A 114 16.81 5.48 -0.11
C LEU A 114 18.34 5.29 -0.05
N ILE A 115 18.92 5.21 1.16
CA ILE A 115 20.35 4.93 1.35
C ILE A 115 20.82 3.60 0.75
N LYS A 116 19.89 2.69 0.39
CA LYS A 116 20.24 1.43 -0.27
C LYS A 116 20.75 1.64 -1.71
N LEU A 117 20.49 2.79 -2.33
CA LEU A 117 21.05 3.18 -3.62
C LEU A 117 22.59 3.34 -3.56
N PRO A 118 23.18 4.16 -2.68
CA PRO A 118 24.63 4.24 -2.56
C PRO A 118 25.27 2.93 -2.05
N VAL A 119 24.57 2.11 -1.26
CA VAL A 119 25.00 0.75 -0.89
C VAL A 119 25.15 -0.14 -2.12
N LEU A 120 24.17 -0.11 -3.03
CA LEU A 120 24.21 -0.84 -4.30
C LEU A 120 25.40 -0.40 -5.17
N VAL A 121 25.61 0.92 -5.29
CA VAL A 121 26.74 1.48 -6.06
C VAL A 121 28.08 1.05 -5.47
N ALA A 122 28.24 1.13 -4.14
CA ALA A 122 29.46 0.70 -3.47
C ALA A 122 29.74 -0.80 -3.67
N ALA A 123 28.72 -1.65 -3.64
CA ALA A 123 28.85 -3.08 -3.90
C ALA A 123 29.36 -3.34 -5.33
N TYR A 124 28.79 -2.66 -6.33
CA TYR A 124 29.19 -2.80 -7.72
C TYR A 124 30.59 -2.24 -8.01
N GLN A 125 31.01 -1.17 -7.33
CA GLN A 125 32.39 -0.70 -7.39
C GLN A 125 33.39 -1.75 -6.88
N GLN A 126 33.07 -2.46 -5.78
CA GLN A 126 33.91 -3.53 -5.23
C GLN A 126 33.92 -4.77 -6.14
N ILE A 127 32.78 -5.11 -6.75
CA ILE A 127 32.70 -6.18 -7.76
C ILE A 127 33.60 -5.86 -8.96
N ALA A 128 33.55 -4.63 -9.46
CA ALA A 128 34.30 -4.21 -10.64
C ALA A 128 35.82 -4.28 -10.46
N ILE A 129 36.33 -3.98 -9.26
CA ILE A 129 37.76 -4.11 -8.94
C ILE A 129 38.18 -5.53 -8.56
N GLY A 130 37.24 -6.49 -8.60
CA GLY A 130 37.50 -7.90 -8.33
C GLY A 130 37.66 -8.25 -6.84
N GLU A 131 37.30 -7.35 -5.92
CA GLU A 131 37.30 -7.66 -4.48
C GLU A 131 36.14 -8.60 -4.10
N LEU A 132 35.01 -8.49 -4.81
CA LEU A 132 33.81 -9.31 -4.60
C LEU A 132 33.38 -9.97 -5.92
N SER A 133 32.71 -11.10 -5.82
CA SER A 133 31.98 -11.68 -6.96
C SER A 133 30.48 -11.56 -6.74
N ARG A 134 29.74 -11.10 -7.76
CA ARG A 134 28.27 -11.06 -7.73
C ARG A 134 27.63 -12.45 -7.58
N ASP A 135 28.34 -13.50 -7.98
CA ASP A 135 27.87 -14.89 -7.93
C ASP A 135 28.37 -15.63 -6.68
N GLN A 136 29.11 -14.96 -5.79
CA GLN A 136 29.51 -15.58 -4.54
C GLN A 136 28.28 -15.86 -3.68
N MET A 137 28.28 -17.03 -3.04
CA MET A 137 27.16 -17.44 -2.20
C MET A 137 27.33 -16.83 -0.81
N ILE A 138 26.35 -16.03 -0.39
CA ILE A 138 26.20 -15.58 0.98
C ILE A 138 25.17 -16.45 1.70
N GLU A 139 25.29 -16.54 3.02
CA GLU A 139 24.42 -17.36 3.86
C GLU A 139 23.59 -16.47 4.78
N LEU A 140 22.28 -16.74 4.84
CA LEU A 140 21.37 -16.13 5.80
C LEU A 140 21.45 -16.91 7.12
N ARG A 141 21.93 -16.28 8.19
CA ARG A 141 21.94 -16.86 9.55
C ARG A 141 20.73 -16.40 10.35
N ALA A 142 20.57 -16.95 11.54
CA ALA A 142 19.45 -16.59 12.41
C ALA A 142 19.59 -15.15 12.93
N GLU A 143 20.81 -14.77 13.31
CA GLU A 143 21.17 -13.46 13.85
C GLU A 143 21.07 -12.29 12.84
N ASP A 144 21.15 -12.61 11.54
CA ASP A 144 21.08 -11.63 10.45
C ASP A 144 19.66 -11.07 10.26
N LYS A 145 18.65 -11.83 10.68
CA LYS A 145 17.25 -11.48 10.46
C LYS A 145 16.84 -10.27 11.29
N VAL A 146 16.29 -9.27 10.60
CA VAL A 146 15.75 -8.04 11.19
C VAL A 146 14.30 -7.78 10.77
N PRO A 147 13.50 -7.06 11.59
CA PRO A 147 12.11 -6.77 11.28
C PRO A 147 11.95 -5.73 10.15
N GLY A 148 10.69 -5.39 9.83
CA GLY A 148 10.34 -4.40 8.81
C GLY A 148 10.19 -4.99 7.40
N SER A 149 10.42 -4.16 6.38
CA SER A 149 10.25 -4.52 4.97
C SER A 149 11.22 -5.62 4.52
N GLY A 150 10.74 -6.51 3.64
CA GLY A 150 11.51 -7.62 3.08
C GLY A 150 10.76 -8.94 3.08
N ILE A 151 11.35 -9.92 2.40
CA ILE A 151 10.86 -11.29 2.32
C ILE A 151 11.77 -12.27 3.09
N LEU A 152 13.06 -11.98 3.27
CA LEU A 152 14.02 -12.93 3.86
C LEU A 152 13.67 -13.33 5.29
N THR A 153 13.39 -12.34 6.15
CA THR A 153 13.03 -12.60 7.56
C THR A 153 11.81 -13.50 7.68
N ALA A 154 10.80 -13.21 6.87
CA ALA A 154 9.47 -13.78 7.00
C ALA A 154 9.28 -15.11 6.24
N ASN A 155 10.05 -15.35 5.17
CA ASN A 155 9.76 -16.42 4.22
C ASN A 155 10.88 -17.46 4.10
N PHE A 156 12.07 -17.21 4.64
CA PHE A 156 13.22 -18.10 4.45
C PHE A 156 13.88 -18.48 5.77
N SER A 157 14.36 -19.72 5.88
CA SER A 157 15.00 -20.24 7.10
C SER A 157 16.51 -19.91 7.15
N PRO A 158 17.10 -19.82 8.35
CA PRO A 158 18.56 -19.81 8.50
C PRO A 158 19.23 -20.98 7.77
N GLY A 159 20.43 -20.77 7.26
CA GLY A 159 21.17 -21.72 6.42
C GLY A 159 20.85 -21.60 4.91
N LEU A 160 19.88 -20.76 4.53
CA LEU A 160 19.67 -20.43 3.11
C LEU A 160 20.95 -19.79 2.54
N ARG A 161 21.43 -20.35 1.43
CA ARG A 161 22.52 -19.75 0.65
C ARG A 161 21.97 -19.15 -0.62
N MET A 162 22.34 -17.90 -0.92
CA MET A 162 21.94 -17.22 -2.16
C MET A 162 23.12 -16.50 -2.81
N PRO A 163 23.12 -16.33 -4.14
CA PRO A 163 24.04 -15.45 -4.83
C PRO A 163 23.99 -14.02 -4.27
N PHE A 164 25.13 -13.36 -4.14
CA PHE A 164 25.22 -11.98 -3.65
C PHE A 164 24.38 -11.00 -4.49
N ARG A 165 24.31 -11.21 -5.81
CA ARG A 165 23.43 -10.45 -6.72
C ARG A 165 21.93 -10.54 -6.36
N ASP A 166 21.49 -11.67 -5.79
CA ASP A 166 20.09 -11.85 -5.42
C ASP A 166 19.79 -11.07 -4.14
N ALA A 167 20.74 -11.00 -3.20
CA ALA A 167 20.62 -10.13 -2.03
C ALA A 167 20.59 -8.63 -2.42
N LEU A 168 21.42 -8.21 -3.38
CA LEU A 168 21.34 -6.86 -3.97
C LEU A 168 19.96 -6.59 -4.59
N ARG A 169 19.41 -7.58 -5.31
CA ARG A 169 18.07 -7.48 -5.91
C ARG A 169 16.98 -7.34 -4.84
N LEU A 170 16.99 -8.17 -3.80
CA LEU A 170 16.00 -8.13 -2.72
C LEU A 170 16.08 -6.83 -1.90
N MET A 171 17.30 -6.33 -1.67
CA MET A 171 17.57 -5.05 -1.02
C MET A 171 16.89 -3.88 -1.73
N ILE A 172 16.82 -3.91 -3.06
CA ILE A 172 16.20 -2.84 -3.86
C ILE A 172 14.72 -3.12 -4.13
N ALA A 173 14.40 -4.29 -4.68
CA ALA A 173 13.07 -4.65 -5.17
C ALA A 173 12.00 -4.62 -4.06
N TYR A 174 12.29 -5.25 -2.93
CA TYR A 174 11.38 -5.34 -1.78
C TYR A 174 11.80 -4.45 -0.61
N SER A 175 12.83 -3.62 -0.82
CA SER A 175 13.47 -2.86 0.25
C SER A 175 13.86 -3.73 1.44
N ASP A 176 14.33 -4.96 1.20
CA ASP A 176 14.52 -5.98 2.25
C ASP A 176 15.62 -5.58 3.25
N ASN A 177 15.26 -5.46 4.53
CA ASN A 177 16.16 -5.01 5.59
C ASN A 177 17.23 -6.06 5.95
N THR A 178 16.87 -7.34 5.92
CA THR A 178 17.80 -8.43 6.19
C THR A 178 18.79 -8.57 5.04
N ALA A 179 18.32 -8.49 3.79
CA ALA A 179 19.21 -8.45 2.62
C ALA A 179 20.14 -7.23 2.68
N THR A 180 19.64 -6.08 3.16
CA THR A 180 20.48 -4.89 3.35
C THR A 180 21.62 -5.17 4.32
N ASN A 181 21.34 -5.76 5.48
CA ASN A 181 22.39 -6.05 6.47
C ASN A 181 23.38 -7.09 5.95
N LEU A 182 22.91 -8.17 5.30
CA LEU A 182 23.79 -9.15 4.65
C LEU A 182 24.70 -8.51 3.60
N VAL A 183 24.19 -7.55 2.83
CA VAL A 183 25.00 -6.78 1.88
C VAL A 183 26.03 -5.94 2.61
N LEU A 184 25.65 -5.24 3.68
CA LEU A 184 26.58 -4.44 4.48
C LEU A 184 27.65 -5.26 5.18
N ASP A 185 27.33 -6.47 5.65
CA ASP A 185 28.29 -7.42 6.20
C ASP A 185 29.31 -7.87 5.15
N THR A 186 28.89 -7.94 3.89
CA THR A 186 29.75 -8.33 2.77
C THR A 186 30.65 -7.19 2.30
N ILE A 187 30.12 -5.98 2.17
CA ILE A 187 30.84 -4.85 1.55
C ILE A 187 31.52 -3.91 2.56
N GLY A 188 31.15 -4.00 3.83
CA GLY A 188 31.61 -3.14 4.92
C GLY A 188 30.82 -1.82 5.04
N LEU A 189 30.37 -1.50 6.25
CA LEU A 189 29.57 -0.31 6.56
C LEU A 189 30.37 1.00 6.32
N GLU A 190 31.60 1.12 6.81
CA GLU A 190 32.43 2.32 6.59
C GLU A 190 32.79 2.50 5.12
N ARG A 191 32.96 1.38 4.41
CA ARG A 191 33.36 1.36 2.99
C ARG A 191 32.28 1.93 2.09
N THR A 192 30.99 1.85 2.46
CA THR A 192 29.93 2.51 1.67
C THR A 192 30.05 4.02 1.72
N SER A 193 30.26 4.59 2.91
CA SER A 193 30.38 6.04 3.09
C SER A 193 31.69 6.56 2.48
N ALA A 194 32.79 5.80 2.60
CA ALA A 194 34.06 6.13 1.96
C ALA A 194 33.99 6.05 0.42
N ALA A 195 33.13 5.19 -0.15
CA ALA A 195 32.88 5.15 -1.58
C ALA A 195 32.18 6.42 -2.07
N MET A 196 31.16 6.88 -1.35
CA MET A 196 30.43 8.11 -1.67
C MET A 196 31.32 9.36 -1.53
N GLU A 197 32.14 9.43 -0.48
CA GLU A 197 33.07 10.53 -0.26
C GLU A 197 34.12 10.64 -1.37
N ARG A 198 34.64 9.50 -1.88
CA ARG A 198 35.55 9.48 -3.04
C ARG A 198 34.91 10.00 -4.33
N MET A 199 33.59 9.91 -4.44
CA MET A 199 32.83 10.48 -5.56
C MET A 199 32.46 11.95 -5.34
N GLY A 200 32.84 12.53 -4.18
CA GLY A 200 32.53 13.92 -3.83
C GLY A 200 31.21 14.10 -3.06
N TYR A 201 30.53 13.02 -2.68
CA TYR A 201 29.25 13.06 -1.98
C TYR A 201 29.46 12.99 -0.47
N VAL A 202 29.71 14.14 0.14
CA VAL A 202 30.07 14.23 1.57
C VAL A 202 28.85 14.06 2.48
N ASN A 203 27.64 14.34 1.98
CA ASN A 203 26.40 14.24 2.74
C ASN A 203 25.68 12.90 2.54
N THR A 204 26.00 12.15 1.50
CA THR A 204 25.50 10.79 1.26
C THR A 204 26.25 9.80 2.13
N ARG A 205 25.77 9.56 3.35
CA ARG A 205 26.39 8.57 4.25
C ARG A 205 25.37 7.69 4.94
N LEU A 206 25.75 6.42 5.03
CA LEU A 206 25.08 5.41 5.84
C LEU A 206 25.70 5.44 7.23
N ASN A 207 24.87 5.52 8.27
CA ASN A 207 25.34 5.71 9.63
C ASN A 207 25.36 4.41 10.46
N SER A 208 24.47 3.46 10.18
CA SER A 208 24.35 2.18 10.92
C SER A 208 23.73 1.08 10.05
N LYS A 209 23.79 -0.17 10.52
CA LYS A 209 22.99 -1.27 9.95
C LYS A 209 21.52 -1.12 10.32
N VAL A 210 20.64 -1.66 9.48
CA VAL A 210 19.19 -1.56 9.65
C VAL A 210 18.75 -2.29 10.92
N TYR A 211 17.99 -1.63 11.79
CA TYR A 211 17.57 -2.13 13.13
C TYR A 211 18.72 -2.53 14.07
N ARG A 212 19.93 -2.00 13.84
CA ARG A 212 21.12 -2.30 14.64
C ARG A 212 21.88 -0.99 14.94
N ARG A 213 21.26 -0.09 15.71
CA ARG A 213 21.84 1.24 16.02
C ARG A 213 23.16 1.16 16.78
N ASP A 214 23.37 0.07 17.51
CA ASP A 214 24.63 -0.30 18.17
C ASP A 214 25.81 -0.38 17.20
N THR A 215 25.56 -0.59 15.90
CA THR A 215 26.59 -0.60 14.84
C THR A 215 26.90 0.78 14.27
N SER A 216 26.43 1.85 14.91
CA SER A 216 26.60 3.21 14.39
C SER A 216 28.08 3.60 14.32
N ILE A 217 28.51 4.07 13.15
CA ILE A 217 29.85 4.62 12.92
C ILE A 217 29.91 6.15 13.11
N ASP A 218 28.75 6.78 13.28
CA ASP A 218 28.60 8.21 13.57
C ASP A 218 27.32 8.40 14.42
N PRO A 219 27.44 8.32 15.76
CA PRO A 219 26.29 8.39 16.66
C PRO A 219 25.52 9.71 16.58
N GLN A 220 26.22 10.85 16.46
CA GLN A 220 25.59 12.16 16.36
C GLN A 220 24.77 12.28 15.08
N ARG A 221 25.31 11.78 13.96
CA ARG A 221 24.60 11.79 12.67
C ARG A 221 23.46 10.77 12.64
N SER A 222 23.60 9.66 13.35
CA SER A 222 22.54 8.66 13.53
C SER A 222 21.37 9.20 14.35
N GLU A 223 21.65 9.99 15.37
CA GLU A 223 20.61 10.68 16.16
C GLU A 223 19.82 11.65 15.29
N ARG A 224 20.50 12.45 14.46
CA ARG A 224 19.85 13.42 13.57
C ARG A 224 19.11 12.79 12.39
N PHE A 225 19.73 11.85 11.69
CA PHE A 225 19.24 11.37 10.39
C PHE A 225 18.81 9.90 10.37
N GLY A 226 18.93 9.21 11.50
CA GLY A 226 18.64 7.78 11.58
C GLY A 226 19.62 6.96 10.74
N LEU A 227 19.09 6.09 9.87
CA LEU A 227 19.85 5.11 9.12
C LEU A 227 20.94 5.74 8.24
N GLY A 228 20.64 6.87 7.62
CA GLY A 228 21.55 7.60 6.74
C GLY A 228 20.96 8.91 6.28
N SER A 229 21.78 9.75 5.66
CA SER A 229 21.33 10.98 5.01
C SER A 229 21.97 11.17 3.65
N THR A 230 21.39 12.09 2.89
CA THR A 230 21.84 12.55 1.58
C THR A 230 21.29 13.96 1.32
N THR A 231 21.74 14.61 0.26
CA THR A 231 21.08 15.79 -0.32
C THR A 231 20.39 15.40 -1.63
N ALA A 232 19.41 16.19 -2.06
CA ALA A 232 18.75 15.95 -3.34
C ALA A 232 19.73 16.15 -4.51
N ALA A 233 20.66 17.10 -4.39
CA ALA A 233 21.69 17.38 -5.39
C ALA A 233 22.69 16.22 -5.56
N GLU A 234 23.25 15.69 -4.46
CA GLU A 234 24.20 14.57 -4.53
C GLU A 234 23.54 13.30 -5.11
N THR A 235 22.30 13.02 -4.69
CA THR A 235 21.55 11.87 -5.18
C THR A 235 21.20 12.02 -6.67
N LEU A 236 20.86 13.22 -7.12
CA LEU A 236 20.57 13.48 -8.54
C LEU A 236 21.81 13.31 -9.41
N ASP A 237 22.96 13.82 -8.95
CA ASP A 237 24.23 13.62 -9.66
C ASP A 237 24.59 12.12 -9.74
N LEU A 238 24.40 11.36 -8.66
CA LEU A 238 24.62 9.92 -8.67
C LEU A 238 23.73 9.20 -9.71
N LEU A 239 22.44 9.57 -9.79
CA LEU A 239 21.52 9.04 -10.79
C LEU A 239 21.93 9.42 -12.22
N GLU A 240 22.42 10.64 -12.44
CA GLU A 240 22.95 11.07 -13.73
C GLU A 240 24.21 10.29 -14.12
N GLN A 241 25.11 10.00 -13.18
CA GLN A 241 26.28 9.16 -13.43
C GLN A 241 25.89 7.71 -13.77
N ILE A 242 24.86 7.16 -13.10
CA ILE A 242 24.29 5.85 -13.44
C ILE A 242 23.77 5.86 -14.88
N ASP A 243 22.93 6.84 -15.25
CA ASP A 243 22.34 6.95 -16.59
C ASP A 243 23.40 7.12 -17.69
N ARG A 244 24.44 7.91 -17.43
CA ARG A 244 25.55 8.14 -18.36
C ARG A 244 26.48 6.94 -18.52
N GLY A 245 26.38 5.92 -17.68
CA GLY A 245 27.30 4.77 -17.72
C GLY A 245 28.66 5.06 -17.09
N LEU A 246 28.71 5.97 -16.11
CA LEU A 246 29.96 6.41 -15.47
C LEU A 246 30.22 5.74 -14.12
N ILE A 247 29.28 4.93 -13.62
CA ILE A 247 29.52 4.10 -12.44
C ILE A 247 30.32 2.88 -12.89
N VAL A 248 31.65 2.96 -12.73
CA VAL A 248 32.62 2.01 -13.28
C VAL A 248 32.64 2.04 -14.80
N ASP A 249 31.58 1.56 -15.43
CA ASP A 249 31.36 1.53 -16.88
C ASP A 249 29.86 1.37 -17.21
N ARG A 250 29.54 1.34 -18.51
CA ARG A 250 28.17 1.21 -19.00
C ARG A 250 27.50 -0.11 -18.60
N GLU A 251 28.24 -1.21 -18.54
CA GLU A 251 27.69 -2.53 -18.22
C GLU A 251 27.25 -2.59 -16.75
N VAL A 252 28.14 -2.16 -15.85
CA VAL A 252 27.84 -2.06 -14.42
C VAL A 252 26.68 -1.09 -14.15
N SER A 253 26.66 0.08 -14.80
CA SER A 253 25.53 1.01 -14.71
C SER A 253 24.20 0.38 -15.16
N ASN A 254 24.21 -0.44 -16.22
CA ASN A 254 23.00 -1.12 -16.69
C ASN A 254 22.51 -2.14 -15.65
N GLU A 255 23.40 -2.88 -14.99
CA GLU A 255 23.00 -3.80 -13.92
C GLU A 255 22.40 -3.07 -12.71
N ILE A 256 22.98 -1.94 -12.33
CA ILE A 256 22.43 -1.06 -11.29
C ILE A 256 21.01 -0.61 -11.69
N LEU A 257 20.83 -0.17 -12.93
CA LEU A 257 19.50 0.20 -13.47
C LEU A 257 18.52 -0.96 -13.43
N GLU A 258 18.95 -2.17 -13.78
CA GLU A 258 18.09 -3.35 -13.71
C GLU A 258 17.53 -3.55 -12.30
N HIS A 259 18.37 -3.43 -11.26
CA HIS A 259 17.92 -3.52 -9.86
C HIS A 259 16.89 -2.44 -9.54
N LEU A 260 17.15 -1.19 -9.94
CA LEU A 260 16.27 -0.05 -9.69
C LEU A 260 14.92 -0.16 -10.43
N TYR A 261 14.88 -0.71 -11.64
CA TYR A 261 13.63 -0.99 -12.36
C TYR A 261 12.78 -2.08 -11.67
N ALA A 262 13.38 -2.92 -10.83
CA ALA A 262 12.64 -3.93 -10.07
C ALA A 262 12.12 -3.44 -8.72
N CYS A 263 12.35 -2.17 -8.35
CA CYS A 263 11.70 -1.57 -7.19
C CYS A 263 10.17 -1.70 -7.30
N ASP A 264 9.54 -2.33 -6.31
CA ASP A 264 8.11 -2.66 -6.32
C ASP A 264 7.23 -1.57 -5.67
N ASP A 265 7.84 -0.48 -5.19
CA ASP A 265 7.10 0.63 -4.56
C ASP A 265 6.31 1.44 -5.61
N ARG A 266 4.98 1.38 -5.52
CA ARG A 266 4.07 2.10 -6.43
C ARG A 266 3.35 3.27 -5.78
N ASP A 267 3.73 3.65 -4.56
CA ASP A 267 2.95 4.60 -3.75
C ASP A 267 3.47 6.05 -3.85
N LYS A 268 4.62 6.28 -4.49
CA LYS A 268 5.32 7.58 -4.62
C LYS A 268 5.62 7.96 -6.07
N LEU A 269 6.88 8.05 -6.53
CA LEU A 269 7.21 8.57 -7.87
C LEU A 269 6.46 7.82 -8.98
N ALA A 270 6.27 6.51 -8.82
CA ALA A 270 5.61 5.66 -9.80
C ALA A 270 4.07 5.80 -9.83
N ARG A 271 3.45 6.39 -8.79
CA ARG A 271 2.01 6.25 -8.53
C ARG A 271 1.13 6.88 -9.60
N LEU A 272 1.46 8.10 -10.01
CA LEU A 272 0.64 8.93 -10.88
C LEU A 272 1.18 9.02 -12.31
N LEU A 273 2.24 8.27 -12.63
CA LEU A 273 2.78 8.25 -13.99
C LEU A 273 1.84 7.53 -14.97
N PRO A 274 1.81 7.94 -16.25
CA PRO A 274 0.98 7.29 -17.26
C PRO A 274 1.28 5.79 -17.39
N PRO A 275 0.27 4.97 -17.74
CA PRO A 275 0.48 3.55 -18.01
C PRO A 275 1.59 3.31 -19.04
N GLY A 276 2.50 2.39 -18.74
CA GLY A 276 3.62 2.02 -19.61
C GLY A 276 4.89 2.87 -19.42
N VAL A 277 4.82 3.99 -18.69
CA VAL A 277 6.02 4.72 -18.28
C VAL A 277 6.75 3.92 -17.22
N ARG A 278 8.00 3.54 -17.53
CA ARG A 278 8.87 2.81 -16.59
C ARG A 278 9.67 3.80 -15.75
N ILE A 279 10.02 3.35 -14.55
CA ILE A 279 10.86 4.11 -13.63
C ILE A 279 11.86 3.17 -12.95
N ALA A 280 13.12 3.58 -12.95
CA ALA A 280 14.19 2.97 -12.16
C ALA A 280 14.41 3.83 -10.91
N HIS A 281 13.97 3.36 -9.73
CA HIS A 281 13.98 4.19 -8.53
C HIS A 281 14.26 3.42 -7.25
N LYS A 282 14.48 4.16 -6.16
CA LYS A 282 14.46 3.62 -4.80
C LYS A 282 13.72 4.58 -3.88
N SER A 283 12.73 4.03 -3.18
CA SER A 283 11.98 4.74 -2.16
C SER A 283 12.55 4.57 -0.74
N GLY A 284 12.14 5.45 0.17
CA GLY A 284 12.36 5.33 1.60
C GLY A 284 11.29 6.01 2.43
N TYR A 285 10.99 5.44 3.59
CA TYR A 285 10.08 6.05 4.56
C TYR A 285 10.40 5.61 5.99
N VAL A 286 10.29 6.54 6.93
CA VAL A 286 10.28 6.37 8.40
C VAL A 286 9.33 7.42 8.98
N SER A 287 8.81 7.27 10.19
CA SER A 287 7.68 8.07 10.71
C SER A 287 7.57 9.51 10.19
N LYS A 288 8.59 10.37 10.42
CA LYS A 288 8.60 11.79 10.02
C LYS A 288 9.27 12.11 8.67
N ALA A 289 9.76 11.13 7.92
CA ALA A 289 10.44 11.34 6.64
C ALA A 289 9.91 10.43 5.53
N ARG A 290 9.82 10.96 4.31
CA ARG A 290 9.51 10.20 3.09
C ARG A 290 10.49 10.64 2.02
N CYS A 291 10.91 9.72 1.18
CA CYS A 291 11.76 10.06 0.05
C CYS A 291 11.58 9.05 -1.07
N ASP A 292 11.95 9.49 -2.26
CA ASP A 292 12.05 8.64 -3.44
C ASP A 292 12.94 9.34 -4.46
N ALA A 293 13.76 8.55 -5.15
CA ALA A 293 14.73 9.05 -6.11
C ALA A 293 14.84 8.07 -7.27
N GLY A 294 14.79 8.57 -8.50
CA GLY A 294 14.87 7.68 -9.66
C GLY A 294 14.96 8.37 -11.01
N LEU A 295 15.02 7.53 -12.03
CA LEU A 295 15.07 7.86 -13.45
C LEU A 295 13.76 7.42 -14.10
N ILE A 296 12.96 8.39 -14.54
CA ILE A 296 11.71 8.16 -15.27
C ILE A 296 12.03 8.08 -16.77
N ASP A 297 11.62 6.99 -17.42
CA ASP A 297 11.82 6.81 -18.85
C ASP A 297 10.95 7.80 -19.64
N GLY A 298 11.51 8.34 -20.73
CA GLY A 298 10.81 9.22 -21.64
C GLY A 298 11.24 9.01 -23.09
N PRO A 299 10.45 9.50 -24.07
CA PRO A 299 10.67 9.23 -25.48
C PRO A 299 11.96 9.86 -26.05
N VAL A 300 12.43 10.97 -25.47
CA VAL A 300 13.62 11.71 -25.95
C VAL A 300 14.71 11.87 -24.86
N GLY A 301 14.56 11.17 -23.75
CA GLY A 301 15.51 11.20 -22.63
C GLY A 301 14.90 10.67 -21.33
N ARG A 302 15.73 10.46 -20.30
CA ARG A 302 15.22 10.19 -18.95
C ARG A 302 15.11 11.48 -18.15
N ILE A 303 14.21 11.49 -17.19
CA ILE A 303 14.13 12.52 -16.15
C ILE A 303 14.71 11.94 -14.86
N ALA A 304 15.80 12.52 -14.35
CA ALA A 304 16.24 12.27 -13.00
C ALA A 304 15.41 13.14 -12.04
N ILE A 305 14.82 12.53 -11.01
CA ILE A 305 14.05 13.21 -9.98
C ILE A 305 14.41 12.66 -8.61
N VAL A 306 14.61 13.56 -7.66
CA VAL A 306 14.86 13.27 -6.26
C VAL A 306 13.96 14.15 -5.43
N VAL A 307 13.18 13.52 -4.53
CA VAL A 307 12.37 14.23 -3.55
C VAL A 307 12.65 13.64 -2.17
N LEU A 308 13.08 14.49 -1.25
CA LEU A 308 13.33 14.18 0.15
C LEU A 308 12.37 15.02 0.99
N THR A 309 11.77 14.43 2.01
CA THR A 309 10.97 15.17 2.99
C THR A 309 11.32 14.75 4.40
N GLU A 310 11.27 15.70 5.32
CA GLU A 310 11.45 15.48 6.75
C GLU A 310 10.53 16.38 7.56
N ASN A 311 10.45 16.15 8.88
CA ASN A 311 9.55 16.86 9.79
C ASN A 311 8.09 16.88 9.31
N ASN A 312 7.67 15.82 8.60
CA ASN A 312 6.31 15.70 8.09
C ASN A 312 5.30 15.66 9.24
N GLY A 313 4.25 16.49 9.15
CA GLY A 313 3.11 16.46 10.07
C GLY A 313 2.35 15.12 9.99
N ASP A 314 2.10 14.64 8.77
CA ASP A 314 1.51 13.33 8.54
C ASP A 314 2.54 12.20 8.64
N THR A 315 2.43 11.41 9.71
CA THR A 315 3.31 10.27 9.99
C THR A 315 2.70 8.91 9.63
N ARG A 316 1.47 8.88 9.09
CA ARG A 316 0.73 7.64 8.80
C ARG A 316 1.45 6.79 7.76
N PHE A 317 1.40 5.47 7.94
CA PHE A 317 1.90 4.48 6.98
C PHE A 317 0.73 4.02 6.10
N SER A 318 0.21 4.94 5.29
CA SER A 318 -0.90 4.71 4.37
C SER A 318 -0.58 5.29 2.99
N GLN A 319 -1.31 4.82 1.97
CA GLN A 319 -1.25 5.42 0.64
C GLN A 319 -1.77 6.86 0.62
N GLN A 320 -2.49 7.31 1.64
CA GLN A 320 -2.97 8.70 1.75
C GLN A 320 -2.00 9.60 2.50
N ASN A 321 -0.78 9.14 2.75
CA ASN A 321 0.24 9.95 3.40
C ASN A 321 0.59 11.18 2.55
N GLU A 322 0.47 12.38 3.12
CA GLU A 322 0.63 13.65 2.42
C GLU A 322 1.98 13.78 1.69
N ALA A 323 3.08 13.45 2.37
CA ALA A 323 4.41 13.50 1.77
C ALA A 323 4.56 12.49 0.62
N SER A 324 3.91 11.32 0.69
CA SER A 324 3.96 10.33 -0.38
C SER A 324 3.16 10.78 -1.61
N LEU A 325 2.00 11.43 -1.39
CA LEU A 325 1.20 12.05 -2.43
C LEU A 325 1.92 13.24 -3.08
N LEU A 326 2.60 14.07 -2.30
CA LEU A 326 3.45 15.16 -2.82
C LEU A 326 4.52 14.61 -3.77
N ILE A 327 5.25 13.57 -3.36
CA ILE A 327 6.28 12.95 -4.19
C ILE A 327 5.68 12.44 -5.51
N ALA A 328 4.51 11.80 -5.46
CA ALA A 328 3.80 11.33 -6.65
C ALA A 328 3.38 12.48 -7.57
N GLU A 329 2.83 13.56 -7.02
CA GLU A 329 2.37 14.72 -7.77
C GLU A 329 3.52 15.47 -8.44
N LEU A 330 4.64 15.68 -7.72
CA LEU A 330 5.84 16.28 -8.27
C LEU A 330 6.38 15.46 -9.46
N ALA A 331 6.36 14.13 -9.38
CA ALA A 331 6.75 13.27 -10.50
C ALA A 331 5.80 13.38 -11.70
N ALA A 332 4.49 13.35 -11.45
CA ALA A 332 3.47 13.49 -12.48
C ALA A 332 3.56 14.82 -13.22
N GLN A 333 3.62 15.93 -12.49
CA GLN A 333 3.72 17.27 -13.07
C GLN A 333 5.01 17.43 -13.86
N THR A 334 6.13 16.95 -13.31
CA THR A 334 7.42 16.97 -14.01
C THR A 334 7.37 16.19 -15.33
N HIS A 335 6.87 14.95 -15.29
CA HIS A 335 6.75 14.12 -16.49
C HIS A 335 5.78 14.73 -17.51
N ARG A 336 4.66 15.31 -17.07
CA ARG A 336 3.68 15.99 -17.92
C ARG A 336 4.27 17.23 -18.59
N SER A 337 5.06 18.03 -17.88
CA SER A 337 5.71 19.21 -18.45
C SER A 337 6.71 18.84 -19.55
N PHE A 338 7.48 17.76 -19.37
CA PHE A 338 8.45 17.34 -20.39
C PHE A 338 7.83 16.50 -21.53
N TYR A 339 6.80 15.70 -21.23
CA TYR A 339 6.19 14.75 -22.17
C TYR A 339 4.66 14.81 -22.17
N PRO A 340 4.06 15.97 -22.51
CA PRO A 340 2.60 16.14 -22.48
C PRO A 340 1.86 15.13 -23.36
N GLN A 341 2.44 14.72 -24.48
CA GLN A 341 1.88 13.72 -25.40
C GLN A 341 1.67 12.34 -24.75
N ALA A 342 2.44 12.00 -23.71
CA ALA A 342 2.30 10.72 -23.00
C ALA A 342 1.03 10.65 -22.13
N TRP A 343 0.33 11.78 -21.95
CA TRP A 343 -0.88 11.90 -21.14
C TRP A 343 -2.18 11.91 -21.95
N GLY A 344 -2.10 11.64 -23.27
CA GLY A 344 -3.25 11.72 -24.19
C GLY A 344 -3.50 13.14 -24.71
N SER A 345 -4.30 13.26 -25.77
CA SER A 345 -4.61 14.54 -26.41
C SER A 345 -5.61 15.35 -25.59
N ASP A 346 -5.14 15.98 -24.52
CA ASP A 346 -5.75 17.18 -23.97
C ASP A 346 -4.85 18.37 -24.34
N SER A 347 -5.10 18.97 -25.52
CA SER A 347 -4.53 20.25 -25.92
C SER A 347 -5.24 21.42 -25.20
N PRO A 348 -4.66 22.64 -25.19
CA PRO A 348 -4.36 23.41 -23.98
C PRO A 348 -5.52 24.21 -23.39
N ALA A 349 -5.50 24.35 -22.06
CA ALA A 349 -6.08 25.41 -21.23
C ALA A 349 -7.49 25.93 -21.61
N GLU A 350 -8.52 25.24 -21.14
CA GLU A 350 -9.68 25.91 -20.53
C GLU A 350 -9.75 25.49 -19.06
N ASP A 351 -9.99 26.47 -18.20
CA ASP A 351 -10.07 26.42 -16.74
C ASP A 351 -11.00 25.27 -16.27
N LYS A 352 -10.45 24.07 -16.08
CA LYS A 352 -11.15 22.97 -15.40
C LYS A 352 -11.12 23.27 -13.90
N GLY A 353 -11.95 24.23 -13.49
CA GLY A 353 -12.34 24.42 -12.09
C GLY A 353 -12.85 23.12 -11.46
N LEU A 354 -12.98 23.09 -10.12
CA LEU A 354 -13.49 21.90 -9.42
C LEU A 354 -14.93 21.62 -9.87
N GLY A 355 -15.24 20.38 -10.20
CA GLY A 355 -16.56 19.92 -10.65
C GLY A 355 -16.76 18.43 -10.35
N ILE A 356 -17.89 17.85 -10.76
CA ILE A 356 -18.20 16.44 -10.43
C ILE A 356 -17.04 15.49 -10.76
N GLY A 357 -16.65 14.69 -9.76
CA GLY A 357 -15.52 13.75 -9.84
C GLY A 357 -14.16 14.35 -9.46
N SER A 358 -14.11 15.64 -9.11
CA SER A 358 -12.93 16.23 -8.45
C SER A 358 -12.86 15.73 -7.02
N VAL A 359 -11.68 15.35 -6.55
CA VAL A 359 -11.50 14.89 -5.17
C VAL A 359 -10.31 15.59 -4.50
N GLY A 360 -10.35 15.74 -3.18
CA GLY A 360 -9.26 16.23 -2.34
C GLY A 360 -9.55 17.52 -1.56
N PRO A 361 -8.53 18.09 -0.91
CA PRO A 361 -8.69 19.16 0.09
C PRO A 361 -9.32 20.45 -0.43
N SER A 362 -9.13 20.78 -1.72
CA SER A 362 -9.77 21.94 -2.34
C SER A 362 -11.29 21.79 -2.45
N VAL A 363 -11.77 20.55 -2.59
CA VAL A 363 -13.20 20.23 -2.55
C VAL A 363 -13.72 20.27 -1.11
N GLU A 364 -12.97 19.77 -0.14
CA GLU A 364 -13.35 19.89 1.28
C GLU A 364 -13.52 21.35 1.70
N SER A 365 -12.58 22.20 1.26
CA SER A 365 -12.61 23.62 1.56
C SER A 365 -13.79 24.32 0.89
N LEU A 366 -14.12 23.94 -0.35
CA LEU A 366 -15.35 24.33 -1.04
C LEU A 366 -16.60 23.91 -0.27
N GLN A 367 -16.71 22.64 0.13
CA GLN A 367 -17.85 22.12 0.89
C GLN A 367 -18.04 22.85 2.22
N ARG A 368 -16.95 23.11 2.97
CA ARG A 368 -17.01 23.93 4.20
C ARG A 368 -17.51 25.34 3.92
N THR A 369 -17.03 25.96 2.85
CA THR A 369 -17.40 27.34 2.51
C THR A 369 -18.85 27.43 2.06
N LEU A 370 -19.32 26.48 1.25
CA LEU A 370 -20.72 26.40 0.83
C LEU A 370 -21.66 26.21 2.02
N ASN A 371 -21.30 25.33 2.98
CA ASN A 371 -22.06 25.15 4.22
C ASN A 371 -22.16 26.42 5.06
N GLN A 372 -21.15 27.28 5.03
CA GLN A 372 -21.11 28.51 5.82
C GLN A 372 -21.80 29.69 5.11
N ARG A 373 -21.79 29.73 3.78
CA ARG A 373 -22.19 30.90 2.97
C ARG A 373 -23.64 30.87 2.50
N LEU A 374 -24.23 29.68 2.34
CA LEU A 374 -25.61 29.52 1.92
C LEU A 374 -26.56 29.53 3.13
N THR A 375 -27.70 30.20 2.98
CA THR A 375 -28.74 30.28 4.01
C THR A 375 -30.11 29.91 3.40
N PRO A 376 -30.75 28.82 3.85
CA PRO A 376 -30.25 27.87 4.85
C PRO A 376 -29.02 27.10 4.35
N SER A 377 -28.22 26.58 5.29
CA SER A 377 -27.03 25.79 4.97
C SER A 377 -27.42 24.49 4.25
N PRO A 378 -26.70 24.06 3.21
CA PRO A 378 -26.96 22.80 2.51
C PRO A 378 -26.51 21.54 3.29
N GLU A 379 -25.86 21.68 4.45
CA GLU A 379 -25.39 20.56 5.30
C GLU A 379 -24.55 19.50 4.56
N LEU A 380 -23.70 19.93 3.63
CA LEU A 380 -22.82 19.05 2.86
C LEU A 380 -21.83 18.30 3.78
N ALA A 381 -21.62 17.02 3.51
CA ALA A 381 -20.49 16.28 4.07
C ALA A 381 -19.18 16.88 3.54
N VAL A 382 -18.22 17.10 4.43
CA VAL A 382 -16.87 17.59 4.08
C VAL A 382 -15.96 16.37 3.91
N ASP A 383 -16.16 15.67 2.81
CA ASP A 383 -15.49 14.40 2.48
C ASP A 383 -14.43 14.56 1.38
N GLY A 384 -14.35 15.75 0.79
CA GLY A 384 -13.42 16.07 -0.27
C GLY A 384 -13.80 15.42 -1.58
N ASP A 385 -15.04 14.92 -1.75
CA ASP A 385 -15.53 14.39 -3.00
C ASP A 385 -16.55 15.36 -3.61
N PHE A 386 -16.25 15.86 -4.81
CA PHE A 386 -17.11 16.79 -5.50
C PHE A 386 -18.21 15.96 -6.15
N GLY A 387 -19.19 15.59 -5.34
CA GLY A 387 -20.38 14.85 -5.76
C GLY A 387 -21.55 15.75 -6.17
N PRO A 388 -22.67 15.16 -6.62
CA PRO A 388 -23.87 15.89 -7.04
C PRO A 388 -24.44 16.84 -5.98
N ALA A 389 -24.29 16.53 -4.68
CA ALA A 389 -24.70 17.41 -3.60
C ALA A 389 -23.83 18.69 -3.53
N THR A 390 -22.53 18.55 -3.72
CA THR A 390 -21.58 19.69 -3.76
C THR A 390 -21.82 20.53 -5.02
N GLU A 391 -22.10 19.89 -6.16
CA GLU A 391 -22.49 20.56 -7.40
C GLU A 391 -23.78 21.37 -7.24
N ALA A 392 -24.83 20.76 -6.69
CA ALA A 392 -26.13 21.40 -6.49
C ALA A 392 -26.01 22.63 -5.56
N ALA A 393 -25.30 22.49 -4.44
CA ALA A 393 -25.03 23.60 -3.54
C ALA A 393 -24.20 24.71 -4.21
N LEU A 394 -23.22 24.35 -5.05
CA LEU A 394 -22.45 25.34 -5.80
C LEU A 394 -23.31 26.08 -6.84
N MET A 395 -24.22 25.38 -7.53
CA MET A 395 -25.20 26.00 -8.42
C MET A 395 -26.13 26.96 -7.69
N ASP A 396 -26.59 26.60 -6.50
CA ASP A 396 -27.44 27.45 -5.67
C ASP A 396 -26.68 28.70 -5.20
N PHE A 397 -25.41 28.55 -4.83
CA PHE A 397 -24.54 29.68 -4.54
C PHE A 397 -24.38 30.60 -5.77
N GLN A 398 -24.05 30.04 -6.94
CA GLN A 398 -23.89 30.80 -8.18
C GLN A 398 -25.15 31.61 -8.52
N ARG A 399 -26.35 31.02 -8.39
CA ARG A 399 -27.62 31.72 -8.57
C ARG A 399 -27.81 32.85 -7.57
N SER A 400 -27.41 32.64 -6.31
CA SER A 400 -27.54 33.65 -5.24
C SER A 400 -26.64 34.88 -5.44
N VAL A 401 -25.56 34.76 -6.22
CA VAL A 401 -24.63 35.85 -6.55
C VAL A 401 -24.70 36.30 -8.02
N GLU A 402 -25.80 35.97 -8.71
CA GLU A 402 -26.10 36.32 -10.11
C GLU A 402 -25.03 35.85 -11.13
N LEU A 403 -24.35 34.73 -10.84
CA LEU A 403 -23.47 34.03 -11.79
C LEU A 403 -24.23 32.93 -12.55
N PRO A 404 -23.78 32.52 -13.76
CA PRO A 404 -24.32 31.34 -14.43
C PRO A 404 -24.18 30.10 -13.54
N ALA A 405 -25.26 29.35 -13.37
CA ALA A 405 -25.32 28.16 -12.51
C ALA A 405 -24.67 26.94 -13.21
N THR A 406 -23.35 26.99 -13.37
CA THR A 406 -22.56 25.98 -14.08
C THR A 406 -22.28 24.74 -13.24
N GLY A 407 -22.40 24.83 -11.91
CA GLY A 407 -22.08 23.73 -10.98
C GLY A 407 -20.59 23.44 -10.85
N LYS A 408 -19.74 24.31 -11.42
CA LYS A 408 -18.28 24.18 -11.38
C LYS A 408 -17.67 25.38 -10.68
N LEU A 409 -16.63 25.13 -9.88
CA LEU A 409 -15.83 26.15 -9.23
C LEU A 409 -14.83 26.73 -10.24
N ASP A 410 -15.33 27.53 -11.16
CA ASP A 410 -14.51 28.35 -12.06
C ASP A 410 -13.93 29.57 -11.35
N LYS A 411 -12.98 30.25 -11.99
CA LYS A 411 -12.33 31.44 -11.43
C LYS A 411 -13.32 32.52 -10.96
N ALA A 412 -14.39 32.75 -11.71
CA ALA A 412 -15.40 33.77 -11.36
C ALA A 412 -16.19 33.37 -10.08
N THR A 413 -16.51 32.09 -9.94
CA THR A 413 -17.19 31.53 -8.77
C THR A 413 -16.27 31.54 -7.56
N ALA A 414 -14.99 31.19 -7.72
CA ALA A 414 -13.99 31.24 -6.65
C ALA A 414 -13.75 32.66 -6.12
N GLU A 415 -13.68 33.66 -7.00
CA GLU A 415 -13.56 35.07 -6.61
C GLU A 415 -14.77 35.56 -5.80
N ARG A 416 -15.98 35.06 -6.08
CA ARG A 416 -17.21 35.39 -5.34
C ARG A 416 -17.35 34.66 -4.00
N LEU A 417 -16.82 33.45 -3.88
CA LEU A 417 -16.76 32.72 -2.62
C LEU A 417 -15.74 33.32 -1.62
N GLY A 418 -14.80 34.12 -2.12
CA GLY A 418 -13.68 34.69 -1.35
C GLY A 418 -12.45 33.81 -1.47
N ALA A 419 -11.27 34.42 -1.60
CA ALA A 419 -10.01 33.77 -2.03
C ALA A 419 -9.46 32.66 -1.10
N ASP A 420 -10.15 32.31 -0.02
CA ASP A 420 -9.74 31.29 0.96
C ASP A 420 -10.35 29.90 0.72
N VAL A 421 -11.15 29.70 -0.34
CA VAL A 421 -11.69 28.36 -0.67
C VAL A 421 -10.59 27.38 -1.12
N ALA A 422 -9.39 27.85 -1.47
CA ALA A 422 -8.26 26.98 -1.86
C ALA A 422 -7.18 26.82 -0.77
N THR A 423 -7.38 27.36 0.43
CA THR A 423 -6.39 27.34 1.51
C THR A 423 -7.02 26.90 2.84
N PRO A 424 -6.53 25.86 3.52
CA PRO A 424 -7.07 25.45 4.82
C PRO A 424 -6.80 26.53 5.88
N PRO A 425 -7.70 26.74 6.87
CA PRO A 425 -7.48 27.72 7.93
C PRO A 425 -6.37 27.25 8.89
N LEU A 426 -5.46 28.17 9.23
CA LEU A 426 -4.51 28.00 10.32
C LEU A 426 -5.27 27.87 11.65
N ALA A 427 -5.07 26.74 12.34
CA ALA A 427 -5.53 26.58 13.72
C ALA A 427 -4.77 27.56 14.64
N ALA A 428 -5.53 28.45 15.27
CA ALA A 428 -5.04 29.36 16.29
C ALA A 428 -4.68 28.61 17.59
N VAL A 429 -3.62 29.10 18.23
CA VAL A 429 -3.01 28.63 19.48
C VAL A 429 -3.85 29.03 20.70
N ALA A 430 -4.11 28.08 21.61
CA ALA A 430 -4.03 28.16 23.09
C ALA A 430 -4.88 27.03 23.72
N GLY A 431 -4.47 26.31 24.77
CA GLY A 431 -3.35 26.52 25.67
C GLY A 431 -3.04 25.33 26.58
N THR A 432 -1.81 25.36 27.06
CA THR A 432 -1.32 24.96 28.40
C THR A 432 -1.99 23.79 29.13
N ALA A 433 -1.31 22.65 29.15
CA ALA A 433 -1.27 21.78 30.33
C ALA A 433 0.17 21.30 30.55
N ALA A 434 0.68 21.61 31.73
CA ALA A 434 2.06 21.45 32.15
C ALA A 434 2.48 19.97 32.23
N SER A 435 3.73 19.71 31.83
CA SER A 435 4.46 18.49 32.17
C SER A 435 4.81 18.47 33.66
N PRO A 436 4.76 17.31 34.34
CA PRO A 436 5.55 17.11 35.54
C PRO A 436 6.92 16.56 35.16
N THR A 437 7.89 17.39 35.52
CA THR A 437 9.30 17.17 35.86
C THR A 437 9.76 15.77 36.26
N GLU A 438 10.99 15.47 35.82
CA GLU A 438 11.96 14.52 36.37
C GLU A 438 12.12 14.66 37.89
N ALA A 439 12.20 13.51 38.58
CA ALA A 439 13.20 13.16 39.60
C ALA A 439 12.75 11.88 40.32
N ASP A 440 13.46 10.77 40.14
CA ASP A 440 14.33 10.30 41.21
C ASP A 440 15.17 9.09 40.78
N SER A 441 16.43 9.18 41.20
CA SER A 441 17.57 8.33 40.93
C SER A 441 17.62 7.06 41.80
N GLU A 442 18.45 6.13 41.34
CA GLU A 442 19.10 5.01 42.06
C GLU A 442 18.37 3.65 42.08
N ARG A 443 18.91 2.67 41.31
CA ARG A 443 19.47 1.39 41.83
C ARG A 443 20.08 0.49 40.73
N PRO A 444 20.90 -0.52 41.08
CA PRO A 444 22.34 -0.55 40.81
C PRO A 444 22.75 -1.47 39.64
N GLU A 445 23.99 -1.27 39.16
CA GLU A 445 24.70 -2.21 38.30
C GLU A 445 24.96 -3.54 39.01
N ALA A 446 24.51 -4.66 38.43
CA ALA A 446 25.16 -5.97 38.57
C ALA A 446 24.68 -6.98 37.51
N ASP A 447 25.67 -7.58 36.86
CA ASP A 447 25.74 -8.94 36.31
C ASP A 447 24.91 -9.34 35.08
N THR A 448 25.64 -9.35 33.97
CA THR A 448 25.53 -10.27 32.84
C THR A 448 25.34 -11.73 33.29
N LYS A 449 24.14 -12.28 33.04
CA LYS A 449 23.94 -13.67 32.64
C LYS A 449 22.73 -13.75 31.73
N GLU A 450 22.98 -14.19 30.51
CA GLU A 450 21.99 -14.67 29.56
C GLU A 450 21.01 -15.61 30.28
N ARG A 451 19.76 -15.18 30.39
CA ARG A 451 18.61 -16.06 30.47
C ARG A 451 17.80 -15.76 29.22
N GLU A 452 17.82 -16.69 28.27
CA GLU A 452 16.76 -16.79 27.28
C GLU A 452 15.45 -16.95 28.08
N VAL A 453 14.66 -15.87 28.13
CA VAL A 453 13.26 -15.99 28.49
C VAL A 453 12.61 -16.55 27.23
N GLU A 454 12.28 -17.83 27.24
CA GLU A 454 11.28 -18.37 26.32
C GLU A 454 9.98 -17.60 26.58
N ASP A 455 9.75 -16.54 25.80
CA ASP A 455 8.46 -15.85 25.77
C ASP A 455 7.50 -16.74 24.96
N ASP A 456 6.69 -17.51 25.69
CA ASP A 456 5.63 -18.38 25.19
C ASP A 456 4.35 -17.60 24.84
N GLY A 457 4.31 -16.31 25.21
CA GLY A 457 3.18 -15.41 24.97
C GLY A 457 2.90 -15.11 23.49
N PRO A 458 1.68 -14.63 23.18
CA PRO A 458 1.33 -14.22 21.82
C PRO A 458 2.23 -13.07 21.35
N PRO A 459 2.55 -13.01 20.04
CA PRO A 459 3.42 -11.97 19.50
C PRO A 459 2.79 -10.58 19.67
N ALA A 460 3.63 -9.56 19.85
CA ALA A 460 3.18 -8.17 19.79
C ALA A 460 2.56 -7.87 18.40
N VAL A 461 1.31 -7.40 18.41
CA VAL A 461 0.53 -7.05 17.22
C VAL A 461 0.00 -5.62 17.32
N SER A 462 -0.27 -5.01 16.17
CA SER A 462 -0.75 -3.63 16.11
C SER A 462 -2.28 -3.49 16.03
N CYS A 463 -3.00 -4.61 15.89
CA CYS A 463 -4.47 -4.63 15.83
C CYS A 463 -5.10 -4.40 17.19
N ARG A 464 -6.32 -3.86 17.20
CA ARG A 464 -7.12 -3.59 18.41
C ARG A 464 -7.74 -4.86 19.01
N ALA A 465 -7.98 -5.88 18.19
CA ALA A 465 -8.46 -7.19 18.61
C ALA A 465 -8.03 -8.24 17.58
N TRP A 466 -7.79 -9.47 18.04
CA TRP A 466 -7.47 -10.59 17.16
C TRP A 466 -7.95 -11.93 17.73
N ALA A 467 -8.17 -12.89 16.83
CA ALA A 467 -8.52 -14.27 17.18
C ALA A 467 -7.80 -15.25 16.26
N ILE A 468 -7.42 -16.41 16.80
CA ILE A 468 -6.99 -17.60 16.08
C ILE A 468 -8.02 -18.68 16.37
N GLY A 469 -8.61 -19.26 15.33
CA GLY A 469 -9.56 -20.35 15.47
C GLY A 469 -9.20 -21.60 14.69
N ASP A 470 -9.74 -22.72 15.12
CA ASP A 470 -9.69 -23.97 14.37
C ASP A 470 -10.69 -23.90 13.21
N ALA A 471 -10.22 -24.15 11.99
CA ALA A 471 -11.07 -24.01 10.81
C ALA A 471 -12.10 -25.14 10.66
N ALA A 472 -11.91 -26.29 11.30
CA ALA A 472 -12.80 -27.44 11.23
C ALA A 472 -13.93 -27.36 12.27
N THR A 473 -13.69 -26.74 13.44
CA THR A 473 -14.72 -26.60 14.49
C THR A 473 -15.31 -25.19 14.58
N GLY A 474 -14.60 -24.18 14.09
CA GLY A 474 -14.97 -22.78 14.28
C GLY A 474 -14.76 -22.26 15.71
N GLU A 475 -14.11 -23.04 16.57
CA GLU A 475 -13.78 -22.62 17.93
C GLU A 475 -12.59 -21.65 17.93
N VAL A 476 -12.68 -20.60 18.76
CA VAL A 476 -11.56 -19.70 19.02
C VAL A 476 -10.58 -20.42 19.95
N LEU A 477 -9.35 -20.65 19.47
CA LEU A 477 -8.27 -21.29 20.21
C LEU A 477 -7.51 -20.26 21.06
N PHE A 478 -7.22 -19.10 20.47
CA PHE A 478 -6.45 -18.03 21.10
C PHE A 478 -6.99 -16.67 20.65
N GLY A 479 -6.81 -15.63 21.46
CA GLY A 479 -7.23 -14.28 21.06
C GLY A 479 -6.88 -13.22 22.10
N ASP A 480 -6.97 -11.96 21.68
CA ASP A 480 -6.90 -10.78 22.55
C ASP A 480 -8.04 -9.83 22.17
N ASP A 481 -8.81 -9.39 23.18
CA ASP A 481 -10.02 -8.58 23.01
C ASP A 481 -10.99 -9.13 21.94
N PHE A 482 -11.00 -10.43 21.70
CA PHE A 482 -11.62 -11.01 20.51
C PHE A 482 -13.15 -10.90 20.49
N ASP A 483 -13.79 -10.71 21.64
CA ASP A 483 -15.23 -10.47 21.77
C ASP A 483 -15.62 -9.00 21.65
N ARG A 484 -14.66 -8.08 21.62
CA ARG A 484 -14.90 -6.64 21.50
C ARG A 484 -15.56 -6.32 20.15
N PRO A 485 -16.77 -5.71 20.14
CA PRO A 485 -17.36 -5.23 18.90
C PRO A 485 -16.53 -4.07 18.34
N LEU A 486 -16.14 -4.17 17.07
CA LEU A 486 -15.36 -3.18 16.34
C LEU A 486 -15.93 -2.97 14.93
N ASP A 487 -15.68 -1.79 14.37
CA ASP A 487 -15.84 -1.56 12.94
C ASP A 487 -14.97 -2.55 12.16
N ASN A 488 -15.56 -3.18 11.15
CA ASN A 488 -14.96 -4.34 10.47
C ASN A 488 -14.73 -4.12 8.97
N ALA A 489 -15.23 -3.00 8.44
CA ALA A 489 -15.12 -2.64 7.04
C ALA A 489 -15.62 -3.79 6.13
N SER A 490 -14.95 -4.01 4.99
CA SER A 490 -15.37 -5.00 4.00
C SER A 490 -15.30 -6.47 4.43
N THR A 491 -14.87 -6.82 5.64
CA THR A 491 -15.05 -8.20 6.12
C THR A 491 -16.55 -8.55 6.26
N THR A 492 -17.43 -7.54 6.36
CA THR A 492 -18.89 -7.68 6.23
C THR A 492 -19.34 -8.45 5.00
N LYS A 493 -18.61 -8.35 3.89
CA LYS A 493 -18.96 -9.05 2.65
C LYS A 493 -18.88 -10.57 2.78
N MET A 494 -18.20 -11.10 3.80
CA MET A 494 -18.26 -12.53 4.13
C MET A 494 -19.69 -12.94 4.52
N MET A 495 -20.40 -12.12 5.30
CA MET A 495 -21.79 -12.39 5.67
C MET A 495 -22.73 -12.24 4.46
N THR A 496 -22.50 -11.22 3.63
CA THR A 496 -23.25 -11.05 2.37
C THR A 496 -23.10 -12.27 1.45
N ALA A 497 -21.87 -12.73 1.24
CA ALA A 497 -21.59 -13.92 0.44
C ALA A 497 -22.18 -15.19 1.08
N TYR A 498 -22.06 -15.34 2.39
CA TYR A 498 -22.65 -16.44 3.15
C TYR A 498 -24.16 -16.53 2.93
N LEU A 499 -24.88 -15.41 3.05
CA LEU A 499 -26.33 -15.38 2.86
C LEU A 499 -26.74 -15.75 1.43
N VAL A 500 -26.02 -15.26 0.42
CA VAL A 500 -26.24 -15.66 -0.99
C VAL A 500 -25.98 -17.15 -1.18
N ALA A 501 -24.93 -17.71 -0.57
CA ALA A 501 -24.64 -19.14 -0.63
C ALA A 501 -25.74 -20.00 0.02
N GLN A 502 -26.37 -19.53 1.11
CA GLN A 502 -27.52 -20.23 1.71
C GLN A 502 -28.70 -20.33 0.74
N ILE A 503 -28.94 -19.26 -0.03
CA ILE A 503 -30.00 -19.25 -1.06
C ILE A 503 -29.64 -20.20 -2.20
N VAL A 504 -28.41 -20.10 -2.70
CA VAL A 504 -27.88 -20.99 -3.76
C VAL A 504 -27.92 -22.46 -3.35
N ARG A 505 -27.73 -22.80 -2.08
CA ARG A 505 -27.81 -24.19 -1.62
C ARG A 505 -29.22 -24.77 -1.74
N LYS A 506 -30.24 -23.93 -1.55
CA LYS A 506 -31.65 -24.30 -1.71
C LYS A 506 -32.08 -24.27 -3.17
N ASP A 507 -31.53 -23.34 -3.93
CA ASP A 507 -31.77 -23.17 -5.36
C ASP A 507 -30.44 -22.97 -6.12
N PRO A 508 -29.80 -24.06 -6.56
CA PRO A 508 -28.53 -23.98 -7.29
C PRO A 508 -28.63 -23.21 -8.61
N ALA A 509 -29.83 -23.11 -9.19
CA ALA A 509 -30.05 -22.35 -10.42
C ALA A 509 -29.84 -20.84 -10.22
N ALA A 510 -29.90 -20.36 -8.98
CA ALA A 510 -29.63 -18.97 -8.65
C ALA A 510 -28.24 -18.49 -9.07
N LEU A 511 -27.25 -19.39 -9.21
CA LEU A 511 -25.92 -19.04 -9.73
C LEU A 511 -25.93 -18.66 -11.22
N ASP A 512 -26.92 -19.15 -11.97
CA ASP A 512 -27.05 -18.94 -13.41
C ASP A 512 -28.02 -17.81 -13.76
N GLU A 513 -28.56 -17.13 -12.74
CA GLU A 513 -29.36 -15.92 -12.92
C GLU A 513 -28.50 -14.75 -13.39
N MET A 514 -29.00 -14.01 -14.38
CA MET A 514 -28.47 -12.69 -14.74
C MET A 514 -29.04 -11.66 -13.77
N LEU A 515 -28.15 -10.99 -13.05
CA LEU A 515 -28.49 -9.92 -12.13
C LEU A 515 -28.30 -8.58 -12.83
N THR A 516 -29.34 -7.74 -12.88
CA THR A 516 -29.28 -6.38 -13.41
C THR A 516 -28.89 -5.39 -12.33
N PHE A 517 -27.88 -4.55 -12.59
CA PHE A 517 -27.45 -3.53 -11.64
C PHE A 517 -28.43 -2.35 -11.61
N SER A 518 -28.85 -1.96 -10.41
CA SER A 518 -29.64 -0.75 -10.19
C SER A 518 -28.75 0.51 -10.16
N GLU A 519 -29.35 1.69 -10.28
CA GLU A 519 -28.63 2.95 -10.04
C GLU A 519 -28.08 3.03 -8.61
N ARG A 520 -28.77 2.42 -7.63
CA ARG A 520 -28.32 2.38 -6.24
C ARG A 520 -27.03 1.57 -6.12
N ALA A 521 -26.97 0.40 -6.74
CA ALA A 521 -25.78 -0.44 -6.76
C ALA A 521 -24.60 0.30 -7.41
N ASP A 522 -24.80 0.83 -8.62
CA ASP A 522 -23.77 1.56 -9.38
C ASP A 522 -23.23 2.78 -8.61
N ARG A 523 -24.11 3.58 -8.00
CA ARG A 523 -23.72 4.77 -7.22
C ARG A 523 -23.15 4.46 -5.84
N THR A 524 -23.01 3.18 -5.46
CA THR A 524 -22.47 2.83 -4.16
C THR A 524 -20.97 3.12 -4.11
N ILE A 525 -20.59 4.12 -3.31
CA ILE A 525 -19.21 4.59 -3.16
C ILE A 525 -18.25 3.51 -2.64
N GLY A 526 -16.96 3.67 -2.91
CA GLY A 526 -15.87 2.82 -2.41
C GLY A 526 -15.36 1.81 -3.44
N SER A 527 -14.82 0.69 -2.98
CA SER A 527 -14.35 -0.39 -3.88
C SER A 527 -15.51 -0.92 -4.72
N THR A 528 -15.27 -1.21 -6.00
CA THR A 528 -16.30 -1.52 -6.99
C THR A 528 -15.93 -2.75 -7.81
N ALA A 529 -16.95 -3.51 -8.25
CA ALA A 529 -16.85 -4.52 -9.30
C ALA A 529 -16.82 -3.88 -10.71
N ALA A 530 -17.00 -2.57 -10.78
CA ALA A 530 -17.04 -1.72 -11.97
C ALA A 530 -18.13 -2.19 -12.94
N VAL A 531 -19.36 -2.30 -12.45
CA VAL A 531 -20.56 -2.65 -13.22
C VAL A 531 -21.55 -1.49 -13.13
N GLU A 532 -22.03 -1.04 -14.28
CA GLU A 532 -22.85 0.17 -14.43
C GLU A 532 -24.34 -0.17 -14.34
N ALA A 533 -25.17 0.82 -14.00
CA ALA A 533 -26.62 0.66 -13.96
C ALA A 533 -27.20 0.14 -15.29
N GLY A 534 -28.09 -0.85 -15.21
CA GLY A 534 -28.68 -1.53 -16.36
C GLY A 534 -27.81 -2.64 -16.98
N GLU A 535 -26.50 -2.68 -16.68
CA GLU A 535 -25.69 -3.84 -17.05
C GLU A 535 -26.08 -5.07 -16.22
N GLN A 536 -25.82 -6.25 -16.78
CA GLN A 536 -26.16 -7.53 -16.19
C GLN A 536 -24.95 -8.43 -16.01
N VAL A 537 -24.89 -9.14 -14.89
CA VAL A 537 -23.79 -10.07 -14.56
C VAL A 537 -24.39 -11.36 -14.01
N LEU A 538 -23.83 -12.51 -14.40
CA LEU A 538 -24.22 -13.78 -13.78
C LEU A 538 -23.90 -13.77 -12.28
N VAL A 539 -24.81 -14.25 -11.43
CA VAL A 539 -24.59 -14.32 -9.98
C VAL A 539 -23.28 -15.05 -9.62
N ARG A 540 -22.96 -16.16 -10.31
CA ARG A 540 -21.69 -16.88 -10.15
C ARG A 540 -20.45 -16.01 -10.36
N ASP A 541 -20.48 -15.11 -11.34
CA ASP A 541 -19.39 -14.19 -11.64
C ASP A 541 -19.37 -13.03 -10.66
N LEU A 542 -20.55 -12.56 -10.27
CA LEU A 542 -20.70 -11.44 -9.35
C LEU A 542 -20.18 -11.76 -7.94
N LEU A 543 -20.22 -13.01 -7.49
CA LEU A 543 -19.55 -13.43 -6.25
C LEU A 543 -18.03 -13.13 -6.28
N TYR A 544 -17.39 -13.22 -7.45
CA TYR A 544 -15.99 -12.79 -7.59
C TYR A 544 -15.86 -11.26 -7.58
N GLY A 545 -16.76 -10.54 -8.26
CA GLY A 545 -16.83 -9.07 -8.19
C GLY A 545 -17.03 -8.53 -6.77
N LEU A 546 -17.81 -9.25 -5.96
CA LEU A 546 -18.01 -8.98 -4.53
C LEU A 546 -16.72 -9.18 -3.73
N LEU A 547 -16.04 -10.31 -3.90
CA LEU A 547 -15.02 -10.77 -2.95
C LEU A 547 -13.58 -10.39 -3.33
N LEU A 548 -13.24 -10.38 -4.62
CA LEU A 548 -11.86 -10.15 -5.07
C LEU A 548 -11.47 -8.66 -4.97
N PRO A 549 -12.07 -7.74 -5.75
CA PRO A 549 -11.80 -6.31 -5.68
C PRO A 549 -12.54 -5.66 -4.51
N SER A 550 -13.40 -6.41 -3.80
CA SER A 550 -14.20 -5.93 -2.68
C SER A 550 -15.37 -5.02 -3.07
N GLY A 551 -16.05 -5.30 -4.19
CA GLY A 551 -17.12 -4.45 -4.76
C GLY A 551 -18.28 -4.17 -3.81
N ASN A 552 -18.52 -2.91 -3.47
CA ASN A 552 -19.66 -2.42 -2.69
C ASN A 552 -20.94 -2.40 -3.53
N ASP A 553 -20.82 -1.99 -4.78
CA ASP A 553 -21.84 -2.11 -5.82
C ASP A 553 -22.38 -3.53 -5.94
N ALA A 554 -21.50 -4.54 -6.02
CA ALA A 554 -21.87 -5.95 -6.04
C ALA A 554 -22.60 -6.38 -4.76
N SER A 555 -22.20 -5.89 -3.59
CA SER A 555 -22.91 -6.14 -2.32
C SER A 555 -24.34 -5.62 -2.36
N VAL A 556 -24.55 -4.38 -2.85
CA VAL A 556 -25.88 -3.76 -2.92
C VAL A 556 -26.74 -4.48 -3.94
N ALA A 557 -26.19 -4.77 -5.13
CA ALA A 557 -26.90 -5.47 -6.19
C ALA A 557 -27.38 -6.86 -5.74
N LEU A 558 -26.52 -7.63 -5.05
CA LEU A 558 -26.89 -8.93 -4.47
C LEU A 558 -27.95 -8.78 -3.38
N ALA A 559 -27.87 -7.76 -2.54
CA ALA A 559 -28.84 -7.53 -1.48
C ALA A 559 -30.24 -7.19 -2.04
N GLU A 560 -30.30 -6.36 -3.08
CA GLU A 560 -31.55 -6.03 -3.77
C GLU A 560 -32.14 -7.26 -4.49
N HIS A 561 -31.30 -8.04 -5.17
CA HIS A 561 -31.73 -9.19 -5.97
C HIS A 561 -32.21 -10.40 -5.15
N PHE A 562 -31.60 -10.60 -3.97
CA PHE A 562 -31.89 -11.75 -3.12
C PHE A 562 -32.72 -11.43 -1.88
N GLY A 563 -32.92 -10.15 -1.56
CA GLY A 563 -33.58 -9.71 -0.33
C GLY A 563 -34.91 -10.38 -0.03
N GLU A 564 -35.78 -10.57 -1.01
CA GLU A 564 -37.08 -11.25 -0.84
C GLU A 564 -36.95 -12.75 -0.55
N ARG A 565 -35.88 -13.39 -1.04
CA ARG A 565 -35.59 -14.82 -0.89
C ARG A 565 -34.88 -15.15 0.43
N VAL A 566 -34.51 -14.14 1.19
CA VAL A 566 -33.88 -14.27 2.49
C VAL A 566 -34.91 -14.73 3.52
N GLU A 567 -34.54 -15.77 4.28
CA GLU A 567 -35.29 -16.20 5.45
C GLU A 567 -34.99 -15.31 6.65
N ILE A 568 -36.06 -14.86 7.29
CA ILE A 568 -36.02 -14.16 8.57
C ILE A 568 -36.88 -14.98 9.56
N GLY A 569 -36.36 -15.27 10.74
CA GLY A 569 -37.09 -16.05 11.75
C GLY A 569 -38.42 -15.41 12.18
N ASP A 570 -39.31 -16.19 12.78
CA ASP A 570 -40.69 -15.78 13.11
C ASP A 570 -40.79 -14.56 14.05
N GLN A 571 -39.72 -14.22 14.79
CA GLN A 571 -39.67 -13.04 15.66
C GLN A 571 -39.63 -11.70 14.90
N ALA A 572 -39.35 -11.69 13.59
CA ALA A 572 -39.33 -10.47 12.77
C ALA A 572 -40.67 -10.21 12.03
N LYS A 573 -41.66 -11.10 12.15
CA LYS A 573 -42.98 -10.95 11.50
C LYS A 573 -43.92 -10.01 12.25
N SER A 574 -43.63 -9.69 13.52
CA SER A 574 -44.33 -8.66 14.30
C SER A 574 -43.53 -7.37 14.25
N GLY A 575 -43.88 -6.49 13.33
CA GLY A 575 -43.32 -5.14 13.29
C GLY A 575 -43.69 -4.36 14.55
N GLU A 576 -42.71 -4.17 15.43
CA GLU A 576 -42.59 -2.95 16.20
C GLU A 576 -41.31 -2.27 15.70
N ALA A 577 -41.48 -1.16 14.98
CA ALA A 577 -40.38 -0.27 14.69
C ALA A 577 -39.87 0.24 16.04
N GLU A 578 -38.68 -0.20 16.45
CA GLU A 578 -37.97 0.42 17.56
C GLU A 578 -37.80 1.91 17.24
N GLU A 579 -38.54 2.75 17.96
CA GLU A 579 -38.48 4.21 17.92
C GLU A 579 -37.03 4.67 18.08
N ALA A 580 -36.61 5.59 17.22
CA ALA A 580 -35.34 6.28 17.36
C ALA A 580 -35.28 6.94 18.76
N PRO A 581 -34.18 6.82 19.51
CA PRO A 581 -34.09 7.44 20.83
C PRO A 581 -34.20 8.96 20.66
N GLU A 582 -35.18 9.55 21.34
CA GLU A 582 -35.38 11.01 21.39
C GLU A 582 -34.12 11.71 21.94
N PRO A 583 -33.82 12.93 21.46
CA PRO A 583 -32.66 13.69 21.91
C PRO A 583 -32.79 14.02 23.40
N VAL A 584 -31.73 13.71 24.14
CA VAL A 584 -31.59 14.03 25.57
C VAL A 584 -31.62 15.55 25.74
N GLU A 585 -32.66 16.05 26.41
CA GLU A 585 -32.76 17.43 26.87
C GLU A 585 -31.60 17.78 27.81
N THR A 586 -30.85 18.81 27.46
CA THR A 586 -29.97 19.54 28.39
C THR A 586 -30.83 20.35 29.36
N GLY A 587 -30.89 19.92 30.61
CA GLY A 587 -31.53 20.67 31.69
C GLY A 587 -30.74 21.91 32.11
N ASP A 588 -31.42 23.05 31.99
CA ASP A 588 -31.43 24.28 32.80
C ASP A 588 -30.16 25.08 33.10
N ILE A 589 -30.20 26.37 32.74
CA ILE A 589 -30.43 27.51 33.67
C ILE A 589 -30.58 28.83 32.85
N PRO A 590 -31.37 29.82 33.33
CA PRO A 590 -32.43 30.46 32.55
C PRO A 590 -32.17 31.93 32.17
N ALA A 591 -33.02 32.48 31.30
CA ALA A 591 -33.41 33.89 31.36
C ALA A 591 -34.78 34.12 30.69
N ASP A 592 -35.74 34.51 31.52
CA ASP A 592 -36.83 35.45 31.28
C ASP A 592 -37.65 35.42 29.98
N GLY A 593 -38.96 35.19 30.18
CA GLY A 593 -39.88 36.30 29.95
C GLY A 593 -40.85 36.19 28.77
N GLN A 594 -42.09 35.92 29.15
CA GLN A 594 -43.33 36.48 28.57
C GLN A 594 -43.93 35.87 27.28
N GLN A 595 -45.09 35.26 27.55
CA GLN A 595 -46.39 35.56 26.94
C GLN A 595 -46.66 35.06 25.51
N GLY A 596 -47.54 34.06 25.46
CA GLY A 596 -48.92 34.36 25.07
C GLY A 596 -49.36 33.82 23.72
N GLY A 597 -50.25 32.84 23.78
CA GLY A 597 -51.55 32.99 23.12
C GLY A 597 -51.75 32.39 21.73
N GLU A 598 -52.65 31.41 21.73
CA GLU A 598 -53.77 31.27 20.79
C GLU A 598 -53.60 30.42 19.51
N ASN A 599 -54.34 29.31 19.55
CA ASN A 599 -54.89 28.57 18.42
C ASN A 599 -55.73 29.48 17.50
N VAL A 600 -55.61 29.31 16.18
CA VAL A 600 -56.76 29.47 15.26
C VAL A 600 -56.71 28.42 14.15
N GLU A 601 -57.90 27.87 13.96
CA GLU A 601 -58.42 26.86 13.05
C GLU A 601 -58.33 27.12 11.53
N GLN A 602 -58.33 25.99 10.80
CA GLN A 602 -59.07 25.68 9.55
C GLN A 602 -58.81 26.49 8.24
N ARG A 603 -58.48 25.81 7.13
CA ARG A 603 -59.42 25.25 6.11
C ARG A 603 -58.69 24.76 4.84
N LYS A 604 -59.30 23.73 4.26
CA LYS A 604 -58.99 22.95 3.04
C LYS A 604 -59.18 23.71 1.72
N ALA A 605 -58.38 23.34 0.71
CA ALA A 605 -58.73 23.03 -0.69
C ALA A 605 -57.41 22.65 -1.41
N GLY A 606 -57.22 21.60 -2.21
CA GLY A 606 -58.10 20.66 -2.89
C GLY A 606 -57.85 20.73 -4.40
N GLU A 607 -56.92 19.94 -4.96
CA GLU A 607 -56.98 19.50 -6.38
C GLU A 607 -56.02 18.33 -6.68
N GLN A 608 -56.57 17.25 -7.22
CA GLN A 608 -55.87 16.05 -7.70
C GLN A 608 -55.30 16.28 -9.10
N VAL A 609 -54.07 15.82 -9.40
CA VAL A 609 -53.70 15.32 -10.73
C VAL A 609 -52.60 14.26 -10.61
N GLY A 610 -52.88 13.05 -11.14
CA GLY A 610 -51.91 12.25 -11.89
C GLY A 610 -50.97 11.32 -11.14
N GLU A 611 -51.46 10.16 -10.73
CA GLU A 611 -50.64 8.99 -10.41
C GLU A 611 -50.06 8.42 -11.72
N ALA A 612 -48.82 8.79 -12.04
CA ALA A 612 -48.04 8.13 -13.09
C ALA A 612 -47.45 6.84 -12.49
N ALA A 613 -47.87 5.71 -13.05
CA ALA A 613 -47.43 4.37 -12.64
C ALA A 613 -45.90 4.27 -12.65
N LEU A 614 -45.33 4.08 -11.45
CA LEU A 614 -43.97 3.61 -11.27
C LEU A 614 -43.88 2.16 -11.76
N ASP A 615 -42.85 1.89 -12.56
CA ASP A 615 -42.48 0.57 -13.04
C ASP A 615 -42.36 -0.41 -11.85
N PRO A 616 -43.12 -1.53 -11.81
CA PRO A 616 -43.15 -2.43 -10.65
C PRO A 616 -41.83 -3.16 -10.35
N VAL A 617 -40.78 -2.96 -11.15
CA VAL A 617 -39.44 -3.52 -10.89
C VAL A 617 -38.59 -2.66 -9.94
N LEU A 618 -38.92 -1.38 -9.73
CA LEU A 618 -38.07 -0.45 -8.95
C LEU A 618 -38.59 -0.13 -7.53
N ALA A 619 -39.85 -0.43 -7.21
CA ALA A 619 -40.42 -0.14 -5.88
C ALA A 619 -39.94 -1.12 -4.77
N ASN A 620 -39.36 -2.26 -5.14
CA ASN A 620 -38.93 -3.30 -4.20
C ASN A 620 -37.52 -3.11 -3.63
N ALA A 621 -36.73 -2.16 -4.15
CA ALA A 621 -35.31 -2.03 -3.83
C ALA A 621 -35.01 -1.57 -2.39
N SER A 622 -35.93 -0.89 -1.69
CA SER A 622 -35.73 -0.60 -0.25
C SER A 622 -36.18 -1.79 0.62
N ALA A 623 -37.33 -2.40 0.31
CA ALA A 623 -37.85 -3.54 1.07
C ALA A 623 -36.96 -4.78 0.97
N ALA A 624 -36.50 -5.14 -0.23
CA ALA A 624 -35.61 -6.28 -0.44
C ALA A 624 -34.24 -6.04 0.21
N TYR A 625 -33.64 -4.88 -0.01
CA TYR A 625 -32.35 -4.52 0.59
C TYR A 625 -32.38 -4.54 2.13
N ASP A 626 -33.41 -3.95 2.75
CA ASP A 626 -33.55 -3.93 4.21
C ASP A 626 -33.82 -5.33 4.76
N ARG A 627 -34.64 -6.12 4.05
CA ARG A 627 -34.87 -7.54 4.37
C ARG A 627 -33.58 -8.37 4.28
N PHE A 628 -32.70 -8.05 3.35
CA PHE A 628 -31.38 -8.69 3.27
C PHE A 628 -30.55 -8.40 4.53
N ILE A 629 -30.54 -7.16 5.01
CA ILE A 629 -29.84 -6.79 6.26
C ILE A 629 -30.45 -7.50 7.48
N LEU A 630 -31.78 -7.64 7.54
CA LEU A 630 -32.42 -8.45 8.57
C LEU A 630 -31.96 -9.91 8.50
N GLY A 631 -31.86 -10.47 7.31
CA GLY A 631 -31.28 -11.80 7.07
C GLY A 631 -29.83 -11.94 7.53
N MET A 632 -28.99 -10.94 7.27
CA MET A 632 -27.60 -10.94 7.74
C MET A 632 -27.53 -11.05 9.26
N ASN A 633 -28.39 -10.30 9.97
CA ASN A 633 -28.45 -10.36 11.44
C ASN A 633 -29.08 -11.66 11.95
N HIS A 634 -30.09 -12.20 11.27
CA HIS A 634 -30.66 -13.50 11.60
C HIS A 634 -29.66 -14.64 11.39
N ALA A 635 -28.88 -14.58 10.31
CA ALA A 635 -27.78 -15.50 10.05
C ALA A 635 -26.69 -15.37 11.13
N ALA A 636 -26.32 -14.14 11.53
CA ALA A 636 -25.39 -13.90 12.63
C ALA A 636 -25.86 -14.59 13.92
N GLN A 637 -27.13 -14.44 14.31
CA GLN A 637 -27.70 -15.13 15.46
C GLN A 637 -27.65 -16.66 15.33
N THR A 638 -28.00 -17.20 14.17
CA THR A 638 -27.99 -18.64 13.90
C THR A 638 -26.58 -19.23 13.98
N LEU A 639 -25.57 -18.44 13.59
CA LEU A 639 -24.15 -18.79 13.70
C LEU A 639 -23.57 -18.55 15.10
N GLY A 640 -24.37 -18.08 16.06
CA GLY A 640 -23.90 -17.74 17.41
C GLY A 640 -23.00 -16.50 17.46
N MET A 641 -23.10 -15.60 16.48
CA MET A 641 -22.35 -14.35 16.42
C MET A 641 -22.99 -13.27 17.31
N THR A 642 -22.90 -13.45 18.63
CA THR A 642 -23.62 -12.65 19.63
C THR A 642 -23.09 -11.23 19.82
N ASN A 643 -21.88 -10.94 19.36
CA ASN A 643 -21.20 -9.65 19.48
C ASN A 643 -21.17 -8.89 18.14
N SER A 644 -22.05 -9.26 17.21
CA SER A 644 -22.05 -8.75 15.84
C SER A 644 -23.42 -8.23 15.39
N ARG A 645 -23.41 -7.09 14.71
CA ARG A 645 -24.59 -6.46 14.09
C ARG A 645 -24.22 -5.82 12.76
N PHE A 646 -24.99 -6.13 11.74
CA PHE A 646 -24.85 -5.59 10.40
C PHE A 646 -25.89 -4.52 10.12
N ARG A 647 -25.46 -3.40 9.52
CA ARG A 647 -26.33 -2.28 9.08
C ARG A 647 -26.40 -2.10 7.57
N ASN A 648 -25.54 -2.79 6.83
CA ASN A 648 -25.46 -2.74 5.37
C ASN A 648 -24.69 -3.98 4.87
N PRO A 649 -24.78 -4.34 3.58
CA PRO A 649 -24.16 -5.55 3.03
C PRO A 649 -22.70 -5.35 2.56
N HIS A 650 -22.17 -4.11 2.61
CA HIS A 650 -20.86 -3.77 2.06
C HIS A 650 -19.80 -3.45 3.11
N GLY A 651 -20.19 -3.04 4.32
CA GLY A 651 -19.27 -2.66 5.39
C GLY A 651 -18.74 -1.24 5.30
N LEU A 652 -19.49 -0.30 4.70
CA LEU A 652 -19.20 1.12 4.93
C LEU A 652 -19.63 1.46 6.35
N THR A 653 -18.90 2.37 6.99
CA THR A 653 -19.16 2.77 8.38
C THR A 653 -20.59 3.27 8.54
N ALA A 654 -21.30 2.71 9.51
CA ALA A 654 -22.65 3.10 9.87
C ALA A 654 -22.83 2.91 11.39
N PRO A 655 -23.57 3.78 12.09
CA PRO A 655 -23.79 3.65 13.52
C PRO A 655 -24.32 2.26 13.92
N GLY A 656 -23.58 1.59 14.81
CA GLY A 656 -23.91 0.24 15.28
C GLY A 656 -23.65 -0.89 14.27
N HIS A 657 -22.86 -0.65 13.21
CA HIS A 657 -22.32 -1.69 12.33
C HIS A 657 -21.00 -2.22 12.90
N MET A 658 -21.06 -3.27 13.71
CA MET A 658 -19.92 -3.74 14.50
C MET A 658 -19.87 -5.26 14.47
N VAL A 659 -18.68 -5.85 14.51
CA VAL A 659 -18.50 -7.30 14.71
C VAL A 659 -17.33 -7.56 15.65
N SER A 660 -17.26 -8.75 16.23
CA SER A 660 -16.09 -9.18 17.01
C SER A 660 -15.16 -10.08 16.19
N ALA A 661 -13.90 -10.20 16.61
CA ALA A 661 -12.94 -11.10 15.96
C ALA A 661 -13.34 -12.57 16.14
N GLY A 662 -13.84 -12.95 17.32
CA GLY A 662 -14.32 -14.30 17.62
C GLY A 662 -15.54 -14.68 16.78
N ASP A 663 -16.46 -13.76 16.53
CA ASP A 663 -17.62 -14.02 15.66
C ASP A 663 -17.22 -14.19 14.19
N LEU A 664 -16.20 -13.47 13.74
CA LEU A 664 -15.65 -13.65 12.39
C LEU A 664 -14.96 -15.00 12.21
N VAL A 665 -14.42 -15.61 13.28
CA VAL A 665 -13.92 -17.01 13.23
C VAL A 665 -15.07 -17.98 12.91
N LYS A 666 -16.21 -17.85 13.61
CA LYS A 666 -17.39 -18.70 13.39
C LYS A 666 -17.91 -18.57 11.96
N LEU A 667 -18.01 -17.34 11.46
CA LEU A 667 -18.42 -17.08 10.07
C LEU A 667 -17.42 -17.65 9.07
N ALA A 668 -16.11 -17.46 9.32
CA ALA A 668 -15.06 -17.97 8.46
C ALA A 668 -15.08 -19.49 8.35
N HIS A 669 -15.30 -20.22 9.45
CA HIS A 669 -15.47 -21.68 9.44
C HIS A 669 -16.57 -22.11 8.45
N HIS A 670 -17.76 -21.52 8.55
CA HIS A 670 -18.87 -21.86 7.65
C HIS A 670 -18.61 -21.47 6.19
N VAL A 671 -17.90 -20.37 5.96
CA VAL A 671 -17.49 -19.94 4.61
C VAL A 671 -16.48 -20.91 4.00
N LEU A 672 -15.57 -21.47 4.81
CA LEU A 672 -14.53 -22.38 4.37
C LEU A 672 -15.03 -23.79 4.06
N ASP A 673 -16.11 -24.20 4.70
CA ASP A 673 -16.79 -25.47 4.44
C ASP A 673 -17.81 -25.40 3.30
N ASP A 674 -18.16 -24.19 2.83
CA ASP A 674 -19.11 -24.01 1.74
C ASP A 674 -18.46 -24.24 0.36
N PRO A 675 -18.96 -25.20 -0.45
CA PRO A 675 -18.35 -25.58 -1.72
C PRO A 675 -18.49 -24.51 -2.82
N VAL A 676 -19.39 -23.54 -2.65
CA VAL A 676 -19.54 -22.39 -3.56
C VAL A 676 -18.57 -21.29 -3.17
N LEU A 677 -18.42 -21.01 -1.87
CA LEU A 677 -17.64 -19.86 -1.40
C LEU A 677 -16.14 -20.14 -1.30
N ALA A 678 -15.73 -21.30 -0.79
CA ALA A 678 -14.32 -21.60 -0.54
C ALA A 678 -13.44 -21.41 -1.80
N PRO A 679 -13.85 -21.86 -3.02
CA PRO A 679 -13.09 -21.59 -4.24
C PRO A 679 -13.01 -20.11 -4.60
N VAL A 680 -14.06 -19.33 -4.36
CA VAL A 680 -14.10 -17.89 -4.68
C VAL A 680 -13.11 -17.13 -3.81
N PHE A 681 -13.07 -17.41 -2.50
CA PHE A 681 -12.13 -16.77 -1.58
C PHE A 681 -10.66 -17.14 -1.85
N ALA A 682 -10.39 -18.35 -2.32
CA ALA A 682 -9.04 -18.81 -2.71
C ALA A 682 -8.58 -18.25 -4.07
N THR A 683 -9.49 -17.66 -4.85
CA THR A 683 -9.18 -17.20 -6.22
C THR A 683 -8.41 -15.88 -6.21
N ARG A 684 -7.25 -15.86 -6.88
CA ARG A 684 -6.41 -14.66 -7.02
C ARG A 684 -6.92 -13.67 -8.06
N ARG A 685 -7.50 -14.18 -9.15
CA ARG A 685 -7.98 -13.37 -10.27
C ARG A 685 -9.10 -14.13 -10.99
N HIS A 686 -10.17 -13.44 -11.31
CA HIS A 686 -11.30 -13.97 -12.08
C HIS A 686 -11.58 -13.08 -13.29
N ARG A 687 -12.01 -13.70 -14.39
CA ARG A 687 -12.50 -12.98 -15.57
C ARG A 687 -14.01 -13.24 -15.66
N GLY A 688 -14.79 -12.19 -15.44
CA GLY A 688 -16.24 -12.24 -15.55
C GLY A 688 -16.75 -11.59 -16.84
N LYS A 689 -17.97 -11.94 -17.22
CA LYS A 689 -18.66 -11.34 -18.36
C LYS A 689 -19.76 -10.39 -17.86
N ILE A 690 -19.76 -9.16 -18.38
CA ILE A 690 -20.79 -8.15 -18.13
C ILE A 690 -21.55 -7.94 -19.43
N VAL A 691 -22.87 -8.05 -19.39
CA VAL A 691 -23.78 -7.87 -20.53
C VAL A 691 -24.40 -6.47 -20.43
N ARG A 692 -24.30 -5.70 -21.50
CA ARG A 692 -24.88 -4.36 -21.59
C ARG A 692 -26.37 -4.42 -21.96
N PRO A 693 -27.13 -3.33 -21.73
CA PRO A 693 -28.55 -3.25 -22.13
C PRO A 693 -28.80 -3.51 -23.62
N ASP A 694 -27.84 -3.19 -24.49
CA ASP A 694 -27.91 -3.42 -25.95
C ASP A 694 -27.62 -4.87 -26.36
N GLY A 695 -27.39 -5.77 -25.40
CA GLY A 695 -27.04 -7.18 -25.62
C GLY A 695 -25.57 -7.43 -25.96
N THR A 696 -24.75 -6.38 -26.11
CA THR A 696 -23.30 -6.54 -26.22
C THR A 696 -22.69 -6.93 -24.88
N HIS A 697 -21.42 -7.35 -24.87
CA HIS A 697 -20.75 -7.69 -23.62
C HIS A 697 -19.34 -7.11 -23.54
N ARG A 698 -18.87 -6.92 -22.31
CA ARG A 698 -17.49 -6.62 -21.96
C ARG A 698 -16.99 -7.62 -20.94
N GLU A 699 -15.67 -7.73 -20.86
CA GLU A 699 -15.02 -8.53 -19.83
C GLU A 699 -14.63 -7.64 -18.65
N ALA A 700 -14.81 -8.15 -17.44
CA ALA A 700 -14.24 -7.58 -16.23
C ALA A 700 -13.14 -8.50 -15.70
N ILE A 701 -12.08 -7.89 -15.18
CA ILE A 701 -10.98 -8.61 -14.55
C ILE A 701 -10.93 -8.20 -13.09
N TRP A 702 -11.36 -9.12 -12.23
CA TRP A 702 -11.38 -8.93 -10.80
C TRP A 702 -10.14 -9.56 -10.18
N THR A 703 -9.43 -8.80 -9.35
CA THR A 703 -8.18 -9.24 -8.71
C THR A 703 -8.33 -9.20 -7.21
N ASN A 704 -7.89 -10.26 -6.54
CA ASN A 704 -8.03 -10.40 -5.10
C ASN A 704 -7.10 -9.42 -4.36
N THR A 705 -7.67 -8.71 -3.39
CA THR A 705 -6.94 -7.78 -2.51
C THR A 705 -6.11 -8.48 -1.44
N ASN A 706 -6.40 -9.75 -1.12
CA ASN A 706 -5.67 -10.52 -0.11
C ASN A 706 -4.30 -10.97 -0.63
N ARG A 707 -3.24 -10.33 -0.12
CA ARG A 707 -1.86 -10.61 -0.51
C ARG A 707 -1.34 -11.96 -0.02
N LEU A 708 -1.95 -12.55 1.02
CA LEU A 708 -1.52 -13.86 1.56
C LEU A 708 -1.72 -14.99 0.56
N LEU A 709 -2.71 -14.88 -0.33
CA LEU A 709 -2.97 -15.90 -1.36
C LEU A 709 -1.78 -16.13 -2.29
N ARG A 710 -0.78 -15.22 -2.34
CA ARG A 710 0.46 -15.38 -3.09
C ARG A 710 1.46 -16.33 -2.43
N ILE A 711 1.24 -16.67 -1.17
CA ILE A 711 2.09 -17.52 -0.34
C ILE A 711 1.42 -18.89 -0.25
N GLU A 712 2.21 -19.96 -0.45
CA GLU A 712 1.73 -21.33 -0.32
C GLU A 712 1.16 -21.60 1.09
N GLY A 713 0.09 -22.39 1.14
CA GLY A 713 -0.61 -22.73 2.39
C GLY A 713 -1.71 -21.76 2.79
N TYR A 714 -1.82 -20.56 2.20
CA TYR A 714 -2.92 -19.63 2.46
C TYR A 714 -3.98 -19.69 1.36
N ASP A 715 -5.25 -19.72 1.75
CA ASP A 715 -6.38 -19.97 0.86
C ASP A 715 -7.60 -19.06 1.11
N GLY A 716 -7.43 -17.97 1.85
CA GLY A 716 -8.47 -16.97 2.07
C GLY A 716 -8.10 -15.96 3.14
N LEU A 717 -9.02 -15.11 3.60
CA LEU A 717 -10.39 -14.92 3.11
C LEU A 717 -10.56 -13.48 2.64
N LYS A 718 -10.72 -12.51 3.56
CA LYS A 718 -11.16 -11.16 3.21
C LYS A 718 -10.42 -10.06 3.96
N THR A 719 -10.03 -9.03 3.21
CA THR A 719 -9.50 -7.75 3.74
C THR A 719 -10.63 -6.72 3.92
N GLY A 720 -10.43 -5.76 4.81
CA GLY A 720 -11.31 -4.59 4.94
C GLY A 720 -10.55 -3.37 5.44
N THR A 721 -10.90 -2.18 4.94
CA THR A 721 -10.33 -0.92 5.45
C THR A 721 -11.37 0.18 5.38
N THR A 722 -11.58 0.86 6.51
CA THR A 722 -12.24 2.18 6.59
C THR A 722 -11.50 3.00 7.63
N ASN A 723 -11.79 4.31 7.71
CA ASN A 723 -11.20 5.17 8.73
C ASN A 723 -11.56 4.68 10.15
N ALA A 724 -12.81 4.26 10.37
CA ALA A 724 -13.28 3.79 11.67
C ALA A 724 -12.76 2.38 12.02
N ALA A 725 -12.70 1.47 11.03
CA ALA A 725 -12.24 0.11 11.23
C ALA A 725 -10.73 -0.02 11.42
N GLY A 726 -9.94 0.87 10.79
CA GLY A 726 -8.52 0.59 10.54
C GLY A 726 -8.35 -0.52 9.51
N ALA A 727 -7.20 -1.19 9.51
CA ALA A 727 -6.93 -2.29 8.58
C ALA A 727 -7.32 -3.65 9.18
N CYS A 728 -8.33 -4.30 8.60
CA CYS A 728 -8.84 -5.60 9.03
C CYS A 728 -8.47 -6.72 8.04
N LEU A 729 -8.31 -7.94 8.54
CA LEU A 729 -8.09 -9.14 7.73
C LEU A 729 -8.65 -10.37 8.45
N VAL A 730 -9.44 -11.15 7.71
CA VAL A 730 -9.77 -12.55 8.04
C VAL A 730 -9.00 -13.42 7.05
N ALA A 731 -8.16 -14.32 7.55
CA ALA A 731 -7.31 -15.16 6.74
C ALA A 731 -7.43 -16.63 7.16
N SER A 732 -7.22 -17.55 6.21
CA SER A 732 -7.07 -18.98 6.50
C SER A 732 -5.76 -19.50 5.96
N GLY A 733 -5.16 -20.43 6.71
CA GLY A 733 -3.91 -21.07 6.36
C GLY A 733 -3.86 -22.51 6.83
N THR A 734 -3.26 -23.37 6.02
CA THR A 734 -3.13 -24.81 6.26
C THR A 734 -1.66 -25.22 6.36
N ARG A 735 -1.32 -26.03 7.36
CA ARG A 735 0.04 -26.56 7.56
C ARG A 735 0.01 -27.94 8.21
N ASN A 736 0.99 -28.79 7.90
CA ASN A 736 1.18 -30.06 8.60
C ASN A 736 1.87 -29.82 9.96
N VAL A 737 1.26 -30.33 11.03
CA VAL A 737 1.66 -30.19 12.44
C VAL A 737 2.00 -31.58 12.98
N GLY A 738 3.11 -31.74 13.73
CA GLY A 738 3.45 -33.01 14.40
C GLY A 738 4.39 -33.98 13.66
N GLY A 739 4.93 -33.63 12.49
CA GLY A 739 6.02 -34.36 11.83
C GLY A 739 7.38 -33.78 12.23
N GLY A 740 7.93 -34.21 13.37
CA GLY A 740 9.00 -33.48 14.07
C GLY A 740 10.33 -33.28 13.36
N GLY A 741 10.99 -32.17 13.73
CA GLY A 741 12.41 -32.14 14.08
C GLY A 741 13.43 -31.89 12.95
N ASN A 742 14.32 -30.93 13.18
CA ASN A 742 15.60 -30.78 12.48
C ASN A 742 16.32 -32.13 12.34
N GLY A 743 16.43 -32.66 11.12
CA GLY A 743 17.31 -33.80 10.85
C GLY A 743 16.83 -34.67 9.69
N ALA A 744 17.76 -35.04 8.83
CA ALA A 744 17.55 -35.98 7.74
C ALA A 744 16.82 -37.26 8.20
N GLY A 745 15.68 -37.60 7.57
CA GLY A 745 15.21 -38.99 7.46
C GLY A 745 14.02 -39.47 8.29
N GLY A 746 13.02 -38.64 8.62
CA GLY A 746 11.79 -39.09 9.31
C GLY A 746 10.55 -39.20 8.40
N ASN A 747 10.04 -40.41 8.17
CA ASN A 747 8.75 -40.67 7.50
C ASN A 747 7.54 -40.52 8.46
N GLY A 748 7.41 -39.38 9.14
CA GLY A 748 6.24 -39.08 9.97
C GLY A 748 5.21 -38.26 9.20
N GLU A 749 4.06 -38.85 8.87
CA GLU A 749 2.92 -38.11 8.29
C GLU A 749 2.36 -37.15 9.35
N GLY A 750 2.79 -35.88 9.32
CA GLY A 750 2.21 -34.83 10.17
C GLY A 750 0.74 -34.61 9.84
N GLU A 751 -0.05 -34.25 10.85
CA GLU A 751 -1.48 -34.00 10.71
C GLU A 751 -1.71 -32.61 10.10
N GLN A 752 -2.50 -32.54 9.03
CA GLN A 752 -2.81 -31.27 8.38
C GLN A 752 -3.79 -30.46 9.24
N ARG A 753 -3.33 -29.32 9.77
CA ARG A 753 -4.13 -28.37 10.56
C ARG A 753 -4.42 -27.12 9.73
N ARG A 754 -5.68 -26.67 9.76
CA ARG A 754 -6.11 -25.42 9.14
C ARG A 754 -6.56 -24.44 10.22
N LEU A 755 -5.94 -23.26 10.21
CA LEU A 755 -6.25 -22.18 11.14
C LEU A 755 -7.00 -21.06 10.42
N ILE A 756 -7.83 -20.36 11.17
CA ILE A 756 -8.39 -19.05 10.83
C ILE A 756 -7.70 -18.01 11.70
N VAL A 757 -7.22 -16.91 11.12
CA VAL A 757 -6.71 -15.76 11.86
C VAL A 757 -7.50 -14.52 11.49
N VAL A 758 -8.02 -13.84 12.51
CA VAL A 758 -8.74 -12.58 12.39
C VAL A 758 -7.95 -11.49 13.08
N VAL A 759 -7.70 -10.39 12.38
CA VAL A 759 -7.14 -9.15 12.96
C VAL A 759 -8.06 -7.98 12.63
N LEU A 760 -8.45 -7.21 13.65
CA LEU A 760 -9.33 -6.05 13.53
C LEU A 760 -8.61 -4.77 13.95
N GLY A 761 -8.55 -3.80 13.03
CA GLY A 761 -7.99 -2.49 13.27
C GLY A 761 -6.49 -2.46 13.49
N SER A 762 -5.72 -3.18 12.66
CA SER A 762 -4.27 -2.97 12.57
C SER A 762 -3.93 -1.53 12.19
N SER A 763 -2.77 -1.08 12.66
CA SER A 763 -2.24 0.28 12.47
C SER A 763 -2.07 0.72 11.01
N GLY A 764 -2.09 -0.22 10.06
CA GLY A 764 -2.02 0.06 8.63
C GLY A 764 -2.23 -1.18 7.76
N SER A 765 -2.36 -0.94 6.45
CA SER A 765 -2.65 -1.99 5.47
C SER A 765 -1.62 -3.10 5.40
N ASP A 766 -0.34 -2.77 5.56
CA ASP A 766 0.74 -3.76 5.59
C ASP A 766 0.85 -4.43 6.96
N ALA A 767 0.60 -3.67 8.03
CA ALA A 767 0.64 -4.15 9.40
C ALA A 767 -0.34 -5.32 9.62
N ARG A 768 -1.54 -5.29 9.02
CA ARG A 768 -2.50 -6.41 9.09
C ARG A 768 -1.91 -7.76 8.64
N TYR A 769 -1.02 -7.73 7.64
CA TYR A 769 -0.38 -8.93 7.11
C TYR A 769 0.83 -9.36 7.95
N ALA A 770 1.48 -8.42 8.63
CA ALA A 770 2.50 -8.73 9.62
C ALA A 770 1.85 -9.38 10.86
N ASP A 771 0.83 -8.73 11.41
CA ASP A 771 0.04 -9.19 12.56
C ASP A 771 -0.49 -10.61 12.29
N ALA A 772 -1.23 -10.79 11.18
CA ALA A 772 -1.81 -12.10 10.85
C ALA A 772 -0.75 -13.19 10.67
N ARG A 773 0.36 -12.93 9.95
CA ARG A 773 1.42 -13.94 9.76
C ARG A 773 2.12 -14.30 11.07
N ASN A 774 2.32 -13.34 11.97
CA ASN A 774 2.91 -13.59 13.27
C ASN A 774 1.97 -14.47 14.11
N LEU A 775 0.68 -14.16 14.12
CA LEU A 775 -0.35 -14.96 14.79
C LEU A 775 -0.45 -16.37 14.20
N PHE A 776 -0.44 -16.54 12.88
CA PHE A 776 -0.40 -17.88 12.26
C PHE A 776 0.82 -18.70 12.71
N ARG A 777 2.01 -18.11 12.67
CA ARG A 777 3.25 -18.79 13.09
C ARG A 777 3.21 -19.20 14.55
N TRP A 778 2.71 -18.30 15.41
CA TRP A 778 2.56 -18.57 16.83
C TRP A 778 1.50 -19.64 17.07
N GLY A 779 0.31 -19.53 16.48
CA GLY A 779 -0.78 -20.49 16.61
C GLY A 779 -0.40 -21.91 16.19
N TRP A 780 0.30 -22.09 15.06
CA TRP A 780 0.80 -23.42 14.69
C TRP A 780 1.84 -23.96 15.68
N ARG A 781 2.71 -23.11 16.24
CA ARG A 781 3.69 -23.52 17.25
C ARG A 781 3.00 -24.01 18.52
N GLN A 782 1.94 -23.33 18.96
CA GLN A 782 1.14 -23.75 20.12
C GLN A 782 0.48 -25.12 19.89
N LEU A 783 0.07 -25.42 18.65
CA LEU A 783 -0.46 -26.74 18.30
C LEU A 783 0.62 -27.84 18.16
N GLU A 784 1.86 -27.47 17.83
CA GLU A 784 3.00 -28.41 17.78
C GLU A 784 3.50 -28.79 19.18
N ASN A 785 3.45 -27.84 20.13
CA ASN A 785 3.88 -28.01 21.51
C ASN A 785 2.76 -27.56 22.47
N PRO A 786 1.70 -28.36 22.67
CA PRO A 786 0.66 -27.99 23.62
C PRO A 786 1.28 -27.83 25.02
N PRO A 787 0.92 -26.78 25.78
CA PRO A 787 1.41 -26.60 27.15
C PRO A 787 1.10 -27.86 27.97
N ALA A 788 2.02 -28.23 28.87
CA ALA A 788 1.80 -29.35 29.78
C ALA A 788 0.53 -29.07 30.60
N ASP A 789 -0.40 -30.02 30.59
CA ASP A 789 -1.69 -29.94 31.28
C ASP A 789 -1.50 -29.46 32.73
N GLU A 790 -1.87 -28.21 33.03
CA GLU A 790 -2.01 -27.74 34.41
C GLU A 790 -3.35 -28.26 34.96
N THR A 791 -3.40 -29.56 35.20
CA THR A 791 -4.43 -30.18 36.04
C THR A 791 -3.77 -30.82 37.25
N GLU A 792 -3.76 -30.09 38.37
CA GLU A 792 -4.09 -30.61 39.71
C GLU A 792 -4.97 -29.60 40.47
#